data_AF-A0A1I0SRH2-F1
#
_entry.id   AF-A0A1I0SRH2-F1
#
_cell.length_a   1.000
_cell.length_b   1.000
_cell.length_c   1.000
_cell.angle_alpha   90.00
_cell.angle_beta   90.00
_cell.angle_gamma   90.00
#
_symmetry.space_group_name_H-M   'P 1'
#
loop_
_entity.id
_entity.type
_entity.pdbx_description
1 polymer ?
#
loop_
_entity_poly.entity_id
_entity_poly.type
_entity_poly.pdbx_seq_one_letter_code
_entity_poly.pdbx_strand_id
1 'polypeptide(L)'
;MKAVIMAGGRGTRLRPLTCHVPKPLVPVMNKPVMEYSIEWLKRYGITNIAVTVQYLSDEIVRYFGDGRRLGVRLHYFEDDVPLGTAGSVKHAQSFLDDTFVVISADTITTIDLQPALDFHFSKQAIATVLMHHEAIPLSYGGIVTDRHGKMIHFVEKPKWNEVCSDLVNTGIYICHPAIFDHMPEHPPYDFSQHIFPYLIQNGYPIYGWQADGYWTDIGVIEQYHQTHMDFMAHRFIPPHYREIAPAVWVGERVDIAQQVKLEGPIVIGDDVCIDQHAAIGPYTVIGAGSFIGKHASLKRSIVWPDVYIDQHSELRGAIVANDVYIGKKNEIFDYAVIGTKCKLENKVKVQPLAKIWPNKTIAEKTRVKESIVWKERQMKTSFSEQGMKIRAADAQPSLIVQLASAYSNLYQRGSCILIGFDDHPLSETISMLFAQCLHMHGLDTNVYDGAYLPAFRYIIADKGYDGGIFITINEHDEVIIDIHDEYGYPVDRKVEQAIEQKMGYEEMSYVPTGQIGQSMKQKEDDYTYVRTLQQSMSFSSLEPLKVVVCSSPLLRKVIERTLQSFPIEVIWTANGNDEYMKNEVEKTQAHFAIVFHHFGERFRIFDGRGVVLTNEEAISLHVLVSLLFSETKKVAVPSWAPSVLHTLAERLHGEMIYVKDTRRDLLLAHHEPFHFYLDGLYACIQLLHLLAIERCSLRAIVSSIPTIHLSCRHVYCPWNERAAVMRKLLEDESDKQVDFTDGMKVYHEDGAWTLILPKLDEPTLTIYSQAANAQKAKEYTKYYIKKIRQYQNV
;
A
#
# COMPACT_ATOMS: atom_id res chain seq x y z
N MET A 1 -12.70 2.03 35.11
CA MET A 1 -11.82 1.95 33.92
C MET A 1 -11.09 0.62 33.83
N LYS A 2 -11.19 -0.02 32.67
CA LYS A 2 -10.56 -1.32 32.32
C LYS A 2 -9.70 -1.15 31.06
N ALA A 3 -8.99 -2.18 30.65
CA ALA A 3 -8.29 -2.18 29.37
C ALA A 3 -8.43 -3.50 28.60
N VAL A 4 -8.11 -3.46 27.32
CA VAL A 4 -8.00 -4.60 26.41
C VAL A 4 -6.65 -4.54 25.71
N ILE A 5 -5.88 -5.63 25.81
CA ILE A 5 -4.65 -5.84 25.05
C ILE A 5 -4.96 -6.79 23.88
N MET A 6 -4.79 -6.33 22.65
CA MET A 6 -5.03 -7.14 21.45
C MET A 6 -3.79 -7.99 21.12
N ALA A 7 -3.85 -9.29 21.39
CA ALA A 7 -2.71 -10.21 21.34
C ALA A 7 -2.88 -11.37 20.34
N GLY A 8 -3.88 -11.33 19.45
CA GLY A 8 -4.20 -12.40 18.49
C GLY A 8 -3.32 -12.48 17.23
N GLY A 9 -2.43 -11.51 17.00
CA GLY A 9 -1.66 -11.40 15.74
C GLY A 9 -0.61 -12.50 15.54
N ARG A 10 -0.54 -13.06 14.32
CA ARG A 10 0.44 -14.11 13.93
C ARG A 10 1.90 -13.66 13.84
N GLY A 11 2.15 -12.35 13.86
CA GLY A 11 3.51 -11.78 13.83
C GLY A 11 4.36 -12.16 12.60
N THR A 12 3.74 -12.43 11.45
CA THR A 12 4.41 -13.04 10.27
C THR A 12 5.60 -12.24 9.74
N ARG A 13 5.54 -10.92 9.80
CA ARG A 13 6.61 -10.00 9.36
C ARG A 13 7.90 -10.08 10.21
N LEU A 14 7.81 -10.57 11.45
CA LEU A 14 8.97 -10.82 12.32
C LEU A 14 9.57 -12.21 12.14
N ARG A 15 9.02 -13.05 11.26
CA ARG A 15 9.61 -14.38 11.01
C ARG A 15 11.06 -14.24 10.51
N PRO A 16 11.97 -15.10 10.99
CA PRO A 16 11.72 -16.36 11.72
C PRO A 16 11.55 -16.26 13.25
N LEU A 17 11.63 -15.07 13.86
CA LEU A 17 11.57 -14.91 15.33
C LEU A 17 10.24 -15.40 15.93
N THR A 18 9.15 -15.21 15.19
CA THR A 18 7.78 -15.49 15.62
C THR A 18 7.21 -16.82 15.13
N CYS A 19 8.05 -17.72 14.62
CA CYS A 19 7.59 -19.05 14.18
C CYS A 19 7.14 -19.94 15.36
N HIS A 20 7.77 -19.77 16.52
CA HIS A 20 7.49 -20.55 17.73
C HIS A 20 7.31 -19.68 18.99
N VAL A 21 7.42 -18.35 18.84
CA VAL A 21 7.23 -17.39 19.93
C VAL A 21 6.12 -16.43 19.51
N PRO A 22 5.01 -16.33 20.26
CA PRO A 22 3.95 -15.38 19.93
C PRO A 22 4.52 -13.95 20.02
N LYS A 23 4.05 -13.06 19.14
CA LYS A 23 4.54 -11.67 19.08
C LYS A 23 4.54 -10.95 20.44
N PRO A 24 3.51 -11.07 21.31
CA PRO A 24 3.50 -10.52 22.67
C PRO A 24 4.69 -10.93 23.56
N LEU A 25 5.35 -12.06 23.26
CA LEU A 25 6.49 -12.60 24.01
C LEU A 25 7.85 -12.29 23.39
N VAL A 26 7.89 -11.62 22.23
CA VAL A 26 9.15 -11.18 21.62
C VAL A 26 9.85 -10.21 22.58
N PRO A 27 11.10 -10.49 22.99
CA PRO A 27 11.77 -9.72 24.04
C PRO A 27 12.34 -8.41 23.49
N VAL A 28 12.14 -7.33 24.22
CA VAL A 28 12.83 -6.04 24.05
C VAL A 28 13.56 -5.73 25.35
N MET A 29 14.88 -5.52 25.30
CA MET A 29 15.74 -5.45 26.51
C MET A 29 15.50 -6.64 27.47
N ASN A 30 15.47 -7.86 26.92
CA ASN A 30 15.20 -9.11 27.65
C ASN A 30 13.84 -9.20 28.37
N LYS A 31 12.91 -8.29 28.08
CA LYS A 31 11.54 -8.30 28.63
C LYS A 31 10.50 -8.44 27.52
N PRO A 32 9.48 -9.30 27.65
CA PRO A 32 8.40 -9.41 26.66
C PRO A 32 7.74 -8.07 26.33
N VAL A 33 7.44 -7.85 25.05
CA VAL A 33 6.82 -6.59 24.59
C VAL A 33 5.51 -6.27 25.33
N MET A 34 4.63 -7.25 25.53
CA MET A 34 3.33 -7.04 26.16
C MET A 34 3.45 -6.65 27.64
N GLU A 35 4.56 -7.00 28.30
CA GLU A 35 4.81 -6.59 29.68
C GLU A 35 4.98 -5.07 29.79
N TYR A 36 5.57 -4.42 28.78
CA TYR A 36 5.63 -2.95 28.74
C TYR A 36 4.24 -2.31 28.68
N SER A 37 3.32 -2.88 27.88
CA SER A 37 1.94 -2.39 27.80
C SER A 37 1.20 -2.58 29.13
N ILE A 38 1.40 -3.72 29.81
CA ILE A 38 0.81 -3.99 31.14
C ILE A 38 1.34 -3.00 32.18
N GLU A 39 2.66 -2.80 32.24
CA GLU A 39 3.28 -1.84 33.17
C GLU A 39 2.81 -0.42 32.91
N TRP A 40 2.68 -0.02 31.64
CA TRP A 40 2.18 1.29 31.24
C TRP A 40 0.74 1.50 31.73
N LEU A 41 -0.17 0.56 31.46
CA LEU A 41 -1.55 0.61 31.95
C LEU A 41 -1.62 0.67 33.49
N LYS A 42 -0.81 -0.14 34.17
CA LYS A 42 -0.76 -0.19 35.63
C LYS A 42 -0.35 1.15 36.25
N ARG A 43 0.55 1.92 35.62
CA ARG A 43 0.95 3.25 36.11
C ARG A 43 -0.22 4.23 36.22
N TYR A 44 -1.27 4.05 35.42
CA TYR A 44 -2.50 4.83 35.45
C TYR A 44 -3.62 4.16 36.26
N GLY A 45 -3.31 3.15 37.08
CA GLY A 45 -4.27 2.45 37.92
C GLY A 45 -5.18 1.46 37.18
N ILE A 46 -4.93 1.18 35.90
CA ILE A 46 -5.72 0.24 35.12
C ILE A 46 -5.18 -1.17 35.34
N THR A 47 -5.76 -1.88 36.31
CA THR A 47 -5.28 -3.21 36.75
C THR A 47 -6.18 -4.37 36.36
N ASN A 48 -7.36 -4.15 35.79
CA ASN A 48 -8.23 -5.21 35.26
C ASN A 48 -8.18 -5.15 33.74
N ILE A 49 -7.55 -6.16 33.12
CA ILE A 49 -7.17 -6.13 31.71
C ILE A 49 -7.67 -7.39 31.01
N ALA A 50 -8.44 -7.21 29.94
CA ALA A 50 -8.76 -8.27 29.00
C ALA A 50 -7.60 -8.47 28.01
N VAL A 51 -7.29 -9.70 27.66
CA VAL A 51 -6.28 -10.04 26.65
C VAL A 51 -6.96 -10.89 25.59
N THR A 52 -7.11 -10.37 24.37
CA THR A 52 -7.71 -11.12 23.26
C THR A 52 -6.61 -11.93 22.57
N VAL A 53 -6.75 -13.25 22.55
CA VAL A 53 -5.72 -14.19 22.08
C VAL A 53 -6.26 -15.08 20.98
N GLN A 54 -5.36 -15.55 20.11
CA GLN A 54 -5.71 -16.49 19.05
C GLN A 54 -4.51 -17.38 18.72
N TYR A 55 -3.45 -16.78 18.17
CA TYR A 55 -2.26 -17.51 17.76
C TYR A 55 -1.33 -17.80 18.95
N LEU A 56 -1.02 -19.09 19.19
CA LEU A 56 -0.17 -19.55 20.31
C LEU A 56 -0.65 -18.98 21.67
N SER A 57 -1.97 -18.95 21.89
CA SER A 57 -2.63 -18.46 23.11
C SER A 57 -2.07 -19.12 24.38
N ASP A 58 -1.89 -20.44 24.36
CA ASP A 58 -1.32 -21.23 25.47
C ASP A 58 0.02 -20.69 25.98
N GLU A 59 0.89 -20.23 25.08
CA GLU A 59 2.21 -19.69 25.41
C GLU A 59 2.09 -18.36 26.16
N ILE A 60 1.15 -17.50 25.74
CA ILE A 60 0.87 -16.21 26.37
C ILE A 60 0.29 -16.45 27.77
N VAL A 61 -0.72 -17.33 27.89
CA VAL A 61 -1.35 -17.67 29.18
C VAL A 61 -0.35 -18.29 30.13
N ARG A 62 0.52 -19.19 29.65
CA ARG A 62 1.56 -19.83 30.45
C ARG A 62 2.57 -18.83 31.02
N TYR A 63 2.99 -17.83 30.24
CA TYR A 63 3.98 -16.85 30.69
C TYR A 63 3.40 -15.82 31.67
N PHE A 64 2.25 -15.26 31.33
CA PHE A 64 1.65 -14.14 32.08
C PHE A 64 0.74 -14.60 33.23
N GLY A 65 0.22 -15.82 33.18
CA GLY A 65 -0.74 -16.35 34.15
C GLY A 65 -1.93 -15.41 34.30
N ASP A 66 -2.44 -15.24 35.52
CA ASP A 66 -3.51 -14.27 35.79
C ASP A 66 -3.02 -12.83 36.03
N GLY A 67 -1.74 -12.54 35.79
CA GLY A 67 -1.15 -11.21 35.96
C GLY A 67 -0.79 -10.82 37.39
N ARG A 68 -1.07 -11.64 38.41
CA ARG A 68 -0.78 -11.27 39.82
C ARG A 68 0.69 -10.93 40.06
N ARG A 69 1.63 -11.62 39.40
CA ARG A 69 3.08 -11.34 39.46
C ARG A 69 3.42 -9.92 38.99
N LEU A 70 2.63 -9.39 38.05
CA LEU A 70 2.79 -8.05 37.50
C LEU A 70 1.97 -6.99 38.26
N GLY A 71 1.19 -7.41 39.27
CA GLY A 71 0.31 -6.54 40.05
C GLY A 71 -0.95 -6.09 39.31
N VAL A 72 -1.44 -6.91 38.37
CA VAL A 72 -2.69 -6.72 37.62
C VAL A 72 -3.52 -8.01 37.65
N ARG A 73 -4.71 -7.99 37.05
CA ARG A 73 -5.59 -9.14 36.82
C ARG A 73 -5.85 -9.26 35.31
N LEU A 74 -5.40 -10.36 34.72
CA LEU A 74 -5.59 -10.65 33.31
C LEU A 74 -6.77 -11.60 33.11
N HIS A 75 -7.60 -11.28 32.13
CA HIS A 75 -8.74 -12.10 31.68
C HIS A 75 -8.54 -12.43 30.21
N TYR A 76 -8.45 -13.72 29.87
CA TYR A 76 -8.21 -14.14 28.48
C TYR A 76 -9.51 -14.40 27.74
N PHE A 77 -9.58 -13.88 26.52
CA PHE A 77 -10.67 -14.11 25.57
C PHE A 77 -10.04 -14.74 24.32
N GLU A 78 -10.31 -16.02 24.10
CA GLU A 78 -9.73 -16.77 22.99
C GLU A 78 -10.68 -16.82 21.80
N ASP A 79 -10.18 -16.43 20.63
CA ASP A 79 -10.94 -16.43 19.39
C ASP A 79 -10.68 -17.73 18.60
N ASP A 80 -11.72 -18.51 18.31
CA ASP A 80 -11.58 -19.74 17.49
C ASP A 80 -11.18 -19.42 16.04
N VAL A 81 -11.62 -18.28 15.53
CA VAL A 81 -11.38 -17.77 14.17
C VAL A 81 -10.96 -16.30 14.22
N PRO A 82 -10.18 -15.78 13.26
CA PRO A 82 -9.81 -14.36 13.28
C PRO A 82 -11.05 -13.46 13.21
N LEU A 83 -11.34 -12.71 14.27
CA LEU A 83 -12.51 -11.81 14.35
C LEU A 83 -12.23 -10.38 13.85
N GLY A 84 -10.99 -10.08 13.48
CA GLY A 84 -10.53 -8.70 13.25
C GLY A 84 -10.27 -7.95 14.56
N THR A 85 -9.60 -6.80 14.48
CA THR A 85 -9.21 -6.01 15.67
C THR A 85 -10.41 -5.58 16.50
N ALA A 86 -11.42 -4.98 15.87
CA ALA A 86 -12.64 -4.55 16.55
C ALA A 86 -13.53 -5.73 16.96
N GLY A 87 -13.62 -6.78 16.15
CA GLY A 87 -14.36 -7.99 16.51
C GLY A 87 -13.80 -8.69 17.75
N SER A 88 -12.46 -8.77 17.88
CA SER A 88 -11.83 -9.35 19.08
C SER A 88 -12.14 -8.55 20.35
N VAL A 89 -12.19 -7.20 20.25
CA VAL A 89 -12.56 -6.34 21.39
C VAL A 89 -14.06 -6.48 21.72
N LYS A 90 -14.93 -6.62 20.71
CA LYS A 90 -16.37 -6.89 20.93
C LYS A 90 -16.60 -8.24 21.61
N HIS A 91 -15.78 -9.25 21.34
CA HIS A 91 -15.85 -10.53 22.05
C HIS A 91 -15.68 -10.35 23.58
N ALA A 92 -14.84 -9.39 23.99
CA ALA A 92 -14.67 -9.02 25.40
C ALA A 92 -15.72 -8.01 25.93
N GLN A 93 -16.78 -7.68 25.18
CA GLN A 93 -17.76 -6.65 25.54
C GLN A 93 -18.39 -6.86 26.92
N SER A 94 -18.69 -8.10 27.31
CA SER A 94 -19.28 -8.40 28.63
C SER A 94 -18.39 -7.98 29.80
N PHE A 95 -17.09 -7.83 29.58
CA PHE A 95 -16.12 -7.34 30.56
C PHE A 95 -16.00 -5.81 30.56
N LEU A 96 -16.42 -5.11 29.51
CA LEU A 96 -16.15 -3.70 29.25
C LEU A 96 -17.39 -2.83 29.53
N ASP A 97 -17.68 -2.64 30.82
CA ASP A 97 -18.89 -1.99 31.38
C ASP A 97 -18.73 -0.48 31.69
N ASP A 98 -17.54 0.07 31.48
CA ASP A 98 -17.16 1.47 31.72
C ASP A 98 -16.13 1.87 30.64
N THR A 99 -15.81 3.16 30.50
CA THR A 99 -14.74 3.62 29.60
C THR A 99 -13.48 2.78 29.78
N PHE A 100 -12.87 2.39 28.66
CA PHE A 100 -11.77 1.44 28.63
C PHE A 100 -10.70 1.83 27.60
N VAL A 101 -9.48 1.35 27.84
CA VAL A 101 -8.33 1.58 26.95
C VAL A 101 -8.09 0.32 26.12
N VAL A 102 -7.92 0.48 24.81
CA VAL A 102 -7.48 -0.59 23.90
C VAL A 102 -6.04 -0.31 23.51
N ILE A 103 -5.19 -1.33 23.50
CA ILE A 103 -3.80 -1.25 23.05
C ILE A 103 -3.39 -2.52 22.32
N SER A 104 -2.62 -2.40 21.24
CA SER A 104 -2.02 -3.56 20.57
C SER A 104 -0.89 -4.17 21.40
N ALA A 105 -0.81 -5.50 21.49
CA ALA A 105 0.18 -6.20 22.32
C ALA A 105 1.63 -6.08 21.83
N ASP A 106 1.84 -5.51 20.66
CA ASP A 106 3.14 -5.23 20.04
C ASP A 106 3.57 -3.77 20.12
N THR A 107 2.79 -2.95 20.83
CA THR A 107 3.05 -1.52 21.00
C THR A 107 3.82 -1.26 22.29
N ILE A 108 4.88 -0.48 22.15
CA ILE A 108 5.66 0.04 23.28
C ILE A 108 5.52 1.56 23.27
N THR A 109 5.21 2.12 24.44
CA THR A 109 5.03 3.56 24.54
C THR A 109 5.41 4.13 25.91
N THR A 110 5.79 5.41 25.90
CA THR A 110 5.96 6.26 27.08
C THR A 110 4.98 7.44 27.10
N ILE A 111 4.00 7.43 26.19
CA ILE A 111 2.98 8.48 26.09
C ILE A 111 2.29 8.66 27.45
N ASP A 112 2.06 9.92 27.83
CA ASP A 112 1.24 10.23 29.00
C ASP A 112 -0.24 9.99 28.68
N LEU A 113 -0.85 9.01 29.34
CA LEU A 113 -2.24 8.64 29.12
C LEU A 113 -3.21 9.61 29.81
N GLN A 114 -2.79 10.29 30.89
CA GLN A 114 -3.71 11.10 31.69
C GLN A 114 -4.29 12.28 30.90
N PRO A 115 -3.50 13.09 30.16
CA PRO A 115 -4.05 14.16 29.33
C PRO A 115 -4.99 13.65 28.24
N ALA A 116 -4.74 12.45 27.68
CA ALA A 116 -5.61 11.84 26.69
C ALA A 116 -6.97 11.41 27.29
N LEU A 117 -6.96 10.87 28.51
CA LEU A 117 -8.18 10.56 29.26
C LEU A 117 -8.98 11.82 29.57
N ASP A 118 -8.33 12.86 30.08
CA ASP A 118 -8.98 14.15 30.38
C ASP A 118 -9.61 14.74 29.12
N PHE A 119 -8.89 14.68 27.99
CA PHE A 119 -9.41 15.08 26.69
C PHE A 119 -10.64 14.25 26.27
N HIS A 120 -10.56 12.92 26.34
CA HIS A 120 -11.66 12.01 26.00
C HIS A 120 -12.95 12.35 26.79
N PHE A 121 -12.83 12.52 28.10
CA PHE A 121 -13.97 12.85 28.96
C PHE A 121 -14.49 14.27 28.69
N SER A 122 -13.61 15.25 28.47
CA SER A 122 -14.03 16.63 28.14
C SER A 122 -14.83 16.73 26.83
N LYS A 123 -14.55 15.83 25.87
CA LYS A 123 -15.21 15.77 24.57
C LYS A 123 -16.46 14.89 24.55
N GLN A 124 -16.69 14.11 25.62
CA GLN A 124 -17.72 13.06 25.66
C GLN A 124 -17.62 12.14 24.44
N ALA A 125 -16.39 11.74 24.10
CA ALA A 125 -16.10 10.99 22.89
C ALA A 125 -16.60 9.54 22.97
N ILE A 126 -17.09 8.99 21.86
CA ILE A 126 -17.31 7.54 21.72
C ILE A 126 -15.95 6.82 21.63
N ALA A 127 -15.01 7.43 20.90
CA ALA A 127 -13.65 6.95 20.78
C ALA A 127 -12.67 8.13 20.69
N THR A 128 -11.54 8.00 21.37
CA THR A 128 -10.36 8.86 21.19
C THR A 128 -9.19 8.01 20.72
N VAL A 129 -8.68 8.31 19.53
CA VAL A 129 -7.52 7.64 18.93
C VAL A 129 -6.26 8.42 19.29
N LEU A 130 -5.30 7.77 19.93
CA LEU A 130 -3.99 8.38 20.16
C LEU A 130 -3.21 8.38 18.84
N MET A 131 -2.64 9.52 18.48
CA MET A 131 -1.94 9.72 17.22
C MET A 131 -0.47 10.06 17.45
N HIS A 132 0.41 9.62 16.56
CA HIS A 132 1.83 9.98 16.60
C HIS A 132 2.28 10.54 15.24
N HIS A 133 3.35 11.33 15.22
CA HIS A 133 3.95 11.79 13.97
C HIS A 133 4.82 10.69 13.35
N GLU A 134 4.59 10.42 12.07
CA GLU A 134 5.38 9.48 11.29
C GLU A 134 5.68 10.09 9.91
N ALA A 135 6.97 10.17 9.58
CA ALA A 135 7.41 10.78 8.33
C ALA A 135 6.94 9.97 7.10
N ILE A 136 6.84 8.64 7.23
CA ILE A 136 6.41 7.74 6.16
C ILE A 136 5.20 6.93 6.66
N PRO A 137 3.97 7.47 6.55
CA PRO A 137 2.77 6.89 7.18
C PRO A 137 2.22 5.65 6.43
N LEU A 138 2.87 5.17 5.38
CA LEU A 138 2.36 4.11 4.48
C LEU A 138 2.09 2.77 5.16
N SER A 139 2.75 2.51 6.30
CA SER A 139 2.59 1.26 7.05
C SER A 139 1.46 1.31 8.09
N TYR A 140 0.83 2.48 8.26
CA TYR A 140 -0.09 2.79 9.35
C TYR A 140 -1.40 3.42 8.84
N GLY A 141 -2.39 3.58 9.70
CA GLY A 141 -3.60 4.34 9.38
C GLY A 141 -3.34 5.84 9.49
N GLY A 142 -3.43 6.58 8.38
CA GLY A 142 -3.30 8.03 8.35
C GLY A 142 -4.57 8.73 8.86
N ILE A 143 -4.40 9.73 9.72
CA ILE A 143 -5.50 10.42 10.40
C ILE A 143 -5.46 11.91 10.08
N VAL A 144 -6.64 12.46 9.82
CA VAL A 144 -6.86 13.89 9.69
C VAL A 144 -7.88 14.35 10.73
N THR A 145 -7.56 15.44 11.43
CA THR A 145 -8.41 16.04 12.46
C THR A 145 -8.65 17.52 12.21
N ASP A 146 -9.76 18.05 12.71
CA ASP A 146 -9.99 19.50 12.80
C ASP A 146 -9.17 20.14 13.95
N ARG A 147 -9.27 21.48 14.10
CA ARG A 147 -8.59 22.24 15.18
C ARG A 147 -8.97 21.81 16.60
N HIS A 148 -10.10 21.13 16.77
CA HIS A 148 -10.61 20.67 18.06
C HIS A 148 -10.30 19.19 18.31
N GLY A 149 -9.58 18.54 17.40
CA GLY A 149 -9.22 17.14 17.43
C GLY A 149 -10.29 16.20 16.90
N LYS A 150 -11.41 16.67 16.33
CA LYS A 150 -12.44 15.77 15.78
C LYS A 150 -11.88 15.10 14.53
N MET A 151 -11.99 13.79 14.41
CA MET A 151 -11.51 13.07 13.23
C MET A 151 -12.44 13.36 12.05
N ILE A 152 -11.87 13.87 10.96
CA ILE A 152 -12.59 14.23 9.73
C ILE A 152 -12.30 13.24 8.59
N HIS A 153 -11.15 12.58 8.64
CA HIS A 153 -10.76 11.61 7.62
C HIS A 153 -9.81 10.56 8.21
N PHE A 154 -9.92 9.32 7.74
CA PHE A 154 -9.09 8.19 8.13
C PHE A 154 -8.82 7.32 6.91
N VAL A 155 -7.55 6.97 6.67
CA VAL A 155 -7.15 6.06 5.57
C VAL A 155 -6.21 5.00 6.12
N GLU A 156 -6.60 3.73 6.07
CA GLU A 156 -5.73 2.62 6.49
C GLU A 156 -4.65 2.34 5.44
N LYS A 157 -3.37 2.40 5.83
CA LYS A 157 -2.21 2.08 4.98
C LYS A 157 -2.27 2.77 3.61
N PRO A 158 -2.30 4.12 3.63
CA PRO A 158 -2.52 4.90 2.43
C PRO A 158 -1.42 4.64 1.41
N LYS A 159 -1.79 4.64 0.13
CA LYS A 159 -0.82 4.86 -0.94
C LYS A 159 -0.34 6.31 -0.89
N TRP A 160 0.79 6.61 -1.54
CA TRP A 160 1.37 7.95 -1.49
C TRP A 160 0.46 9.07 -2.00
N ASN A 161 -0.44 8.78 -2.95
CA ASN A 161 -1.46 9.70 -3.45
C ASN A 161 -2.63 9.93 -2.48
N GLU A 162 -2.78 9.09 -1.47
CA GLU A 162 -3.82 9.17 -0.44
C GLU A 162 -3.30 9.79 0.87
N VAL A 163 -1.99 10.07 0.96
CA VAL A 163 -1.38 10.65 2.16
C VAL A 163 -1.82 12.10 2.32
N CYS A 164 -2.62 12.34 3.36
CA CYS A 164 -3.15 13.66 3.71
C CYS A 164 -2.53 14.25 4.99
N SER A 165 -1.79 13.45 5.78
CA SER A 165 -1.24 13.84 7.08
C SER A 165 -0.08 12.94 7.49
N ASP A 166 0.82 13.43 8.36
CA ASP A 166 1.86 12.65 9.05
C ASP A 166 1.38 12.07 10.39
N LEU A 167 0.13 12.35 10.79
CA LEU A 167 -0.47 11.77 11.99
C LEU A 167 -0.93 10.35 11.69
N VAL A 168 -0.39 9.39 12.42
CA VAL A 168 -0.72 7.97 12.26
C VAL A 168 -1.41 7.41 13.50
N ASN A 169 -2.24 6.40 13.25
CA ASN A 169 -2.86 5.57 14.26
C ASN A 169 -1.80 4.80 15.07
N THR A 170 -1.76 5.01 16.37
CA THR A 170 -0.83 4.33 17.29
C THR A 170 -1.26 2.91 17.69
N GLY A 171 -2.48 2.51 17.36
CA GLY A 171 -3.10 1.29 17.89
C GLY A 171 -3.53 1.41 19.35
N ILE A 172 -3.55 2.63 19.92
CA ILE A 172 -4.01 2.92 21.28
C ILE A 172 -5.28 3.77 21.21
N TYR A 173 -6.35 3.29 21.85
CA TYR A 173 -7.67 3.93 21.83
C TYR A 173 -8.24 4.06 23.24
N ILE A 174 -8.97 5.13 23.49
CA ILE A 174 -9.86 5.28 24.66
C ILE A 174 -11.29 5.19 24.14
N CYS A 175 -12.05 4.19 24.60
CA CYS A 175 -13.37 3.88 24.07
C CYS A 175 -14.43 3.95 25.18
N HIS A 176 -15.58 4.51 24.83
CA HIS A 176 -16.79 4.41 25.63
C HIS A 176 -17.59 3.14 25.23
N PRO A 177 -18.24 2.41 26.16
CA PRO A 177 -18.99 1.19 25.84
C PRO A 177 -20.04 1.33 24.73
N ALA A 178 -20.61 2.52 24.53
CA ALA A 178 -21.53 2.81 23.42
C ALA A 178 -20.94 2.54 22.02
N ILE A 179 -19.59 2.42 21.89
CA ILE A 179 -18.96 2.02 20.64
C ILE A 179 -19.46 0.67 20.13
N PHE A 180 -19.85 -0.25 21.02
CA PHE A 180 -20.32 -1.59 20.65
C PHE A 180 -21.65 -1.58 19.89
N ASP A 181 -22.48 -0.55 20.10
CA ASP A 181 -23.77 -0.36 19.41
C ASP A 181 -23.56 -0.04 17.92
N HIS A 182 -22.36 0.38 17.54
CA HIS A 182 -21.97 0.73 16.17
C HIS A 182 -21.14 -0.38 15.49
N MET A 183 -20.92 -1.51 16.16
CA MET A 183 -20.17 -2.63 15.61
C MET A 183 -21.12 -3.65 14.97
N PRO A 184 -20.80 -4.19 13.77
CA PRO A 184 -21.60 -5.24 13.13
C PRO A 184 -21.79 -6.48 14.01
N GLU A 185 -22.85 -7.25 13.77
CA GLU A 185 -23.06 -8.52 14.46
C GLU A 185 -22.09 -9.60 13.97
N HIS A 186 -21.73 -9.60 12.68
CA HIS A 186 -20.94 -10.66 12.06
C HIS A 186 -19.49 -10.22 11.79
N PRO A 187 -18.48 -10.83 12.46
CA PRO A 187 -17.06 -10.64 12.17
C PRO A 187 -16.63 -11.34 10.85
N PRO A 188 -15.45 -11.02 10.29
CA PRO A 188 -14.42 -10.13 10.85
C PRO A 188 -14.64 -8.65 10.53
N TYR A 189 -14.30 -7.78 11.49
CA TYR A 189 -14.21 -6.33 11.26
C TYR A 189 -13.13 -5.69 12.14
N ASP A 190 -12.59 -4.58 11.62
CA ASP A 190 -11.43 -3.87 12.16
C ASP A 190 -11.78 -2.43 12.55
N PHE A 191 -11.09 -1.90 13.57
CA PHE A 191 -11.26 -0.51 13.99
C PHE A 191 -10.96 0.45 12.84
N SER A 192 -9.80 0.30 12.21
CA SER A 192 -9.30 1.23 11.20
C SER A 192 -10.01 1.12 9.86
N GLN A 193 -10.43 -0.08 9.45
CA GLN A 193 -11.05 -0.28 8.14
C GLN A 193 -12.58 -0.14 8.16
N HIS A 194 -13.23 -0.38 9.30
CA HIS A 194 -14.69 -0.47 9.36
C HIS A 194 -15.27 0.51 10.39
N ILE A 195 -14.85 0.44 11.65
CA ILE A 195 -15.52 1.15 12.74
C ILE A 195 -15.24 2.66 12.69
N PHE A 196 -13.99 3.10 12.61
CA PHE A 196 -13.66 4.52 12.56
C PHE A 196 -14.21 5.23 11.32
N PRO A 197 -14.07 4.67 10.09
CA PRO A 197 -14.71 5.26 8.91
C PRO A 197 -16.23 5.42 9.07
N TYR A 198 -16.91 4.39 9.61
CA TYR A 198 -18.35 4.45 9.86
C TYR A 198 -18.72 5.55 10.87
N LEU A 199 -17.98 5.67 11.98
CA LEU A 199 -18.22 6.69 13.00
C LEU A 199 -18.04 8.10 12.44
N ILE A 200 -16.99 8.32 11.64
CA ILE A 200 -16.71 9.60 10.98
C ILE A 200 -17.84 9.96 10.01
N GLN A 201 -18.21 9.03 9.12
CA GLN A 201 -19.22 9.24 8.08
C GLN A 201 -20.60 9.58 8.67
N ASN A 202 -20.96 8.99 9.81
CA ASN A 202 -22.24 9.23 10.50
C ASN A 202 -22.17 10.37 11.53
N GLY A 203 -21.05 11.10 11.61
CA GLY A 203 -20.91 12.30 12.42
C GLY A 203 -20.78 12.07 13.93
N TYR A 204 -20.50 10.83 14.35
CA TYR A 204 -20.32 10.48 15.76
C TYR A 204 -19.11 11.18 16.39
N PRO A 205 -19.09 11.37 17.73
CA PRO A 205 -18.01 12.07 18.43
C PRO A 205 -16.75 11.19 18.55
N ILE A 206 -16.03 11.03 17.45
CA ILE A 206 -14.70 10.40 17.39
C ILE A 206 -13.62 11.46 17.24
N TYR A 207 -12.58 11.37 18.06
CA TYR A 207 -11.52 12.37 18.14
C TYR A 207 -10.13 11.74 18.06
N GLY A 208 -9.19 12.46 17.48
CA GLY A 208 -7.76 12.17 17.57
C GLY A 208 -7.13 13.02 18.67
N TRP A 209 -6.27 12.43 19.47
CA TRP A 209 -5.43 13.16 20.41
C TRP A 209 -3.96 12.94 20.03
N GLN A 210 -3.28 14.03 19.69
CA GLN A 210 -1.86 13.98 19.34
C GLN A 210 -1.05 13.69 20.59
N ALA A 211 -0.31 12.58 20.55
CA ALA A 211 0.45 12.08 21.67
C ALA A 211 1.90 12.54 21.61
N ASP A 212 2.37 13.12 22.71
CA ASP A 212 3.78 13.34 22.98
C ASP A 212 4.39 12.13 23.69
N GLY A 213 5.67 11.86 23.40
CA GLY A 213 6.42 10.74 23.98
C GLY A 213 6.80 9.68 22.96
N TYR A 214 7.63 8.73 23.39
CA TYR A 214 8.08 7.63 22.54
C TYR A 214 6.94 6.66 22.25
N TRP A 215 6.77 6.27 20.99
CA TRP A 215 5.87 5.21 20.54
C TRP A 215 6.56 4.41 19.43
N THR A 216 6.39 3.09 19.46
CA THR A 216 6.85 2.18 18.42
C THR A 216 5.98 0.94 18.40
N ASP A 217 5.75 0.38 17.21
CA ASP A 217 5.29 -1.00 17.06
C ASP A 217 6.50 -1.90 16.74
N ILE A 218 6.52 -3.14 17.22
CA ILE A 218 7.54 -4.11 16.79
C ILE A 218 7.07 -4.92 15.59
N GLY A 219 6.58 -4.25 14.53
CA GLY A 219 5.96 -4.84 13.35
C GLY A 219 6.90 -5.65 12.44
N VAL A 220 8.16 -5.22 12.33
CA VAL A 220 9.15 -5.71 11.35
C VAL A 220 10.54 -5.79 12.00
N ILE A 221 11.48 -6.54 11.39
CA ILE A 221 12.81 -6.82 11.96
C ILE A 221 13.62 -5.54 12.18
N GLU A 222 13.58 -4.62 11.23
CA GLU A 222 14.28 -3.35 11.28
C GLU A 222 13.76 -2.49 12.42
N GLN A 223 12.44 -2.38 12.58
CA GLN A 223 11.81 -1.63 13.67
C GLN A 223 12.07 -2.28 15.03
N TYR A 224 12.06 -3.61 15.11
CA TYR A 224 12.42 -4.36 16.32
C TYR A 224 13.88 -4.10 16.73
N HIS A 225 14.80 -4.08 15.77
CA HIS A 225 16.21 -3.74 16.00
C HIS A 225 16.36 -2.28 16.43
N GLN A 226 15.73 -1.35 15.71
CA GLN A 226 15.76 0.08 16.01
C GLN A 226 15.20 0.38 17.39
N THR A 227 14.11 -0.29 17.79
CA THR A 227 13.52 -0.17 19.13
C THR A 227 14.55 -0.48 20.22
N HIS A 228 15.44 -1.46 20.02
CA HIS A 228 16.52 -1.73 20.97
C HIS A 228 17.56 -0.60 21.00
N MET A 229 17.91 -0.05 19.84
CA MET A 229 18.84 1.08 19.76
C MET A 229 18.28 2.29 20.51
N ASP A 230 17.01 2.63 20.27
CA ASP A 230 16.31 3.75 20.91
C ASP A 230 16.24 3.58 22.43
N PHE A 231 15.87 2.38 22.89
CA PHE A 231 15.80 2.06 24.32
C PHE A 231 17.14 2.28 25.02
N MET A 232 18.23 1.84 24.41
CA MET A 232 19.58 2.06 24.96
C MET A 232 19.99 3.53 24.89
N ALA A 233 19.67 4.24 23.80
CA ALA A 233 19.95 5.66 23.63
C ALA A 233 19.20 6.52 24.67
N HIS A 234 17.95 6.18 24.97
CA HIS A 234 17.10 6.86 25.95
C HIS A 234 17.24 6.31 27.37
N ARG A 235 18.10 5.30 27.57
CA ARG A 235 18.31 4.61 28.85
C ARG A 235 17.02 4.03 29.45
N PHE A 236 16.12 3.53 28.63
CA PHE A 236 14.93 2.77 29.03
C PHE A 236 15.33 1.32 29.39
N ILE A 237 16.09 1.19 30.46
CA ILE A 237 16.60 -0.10 30.94
C ILE A 237 15.69 -0.63 32.05
N PRO A 238 15.29 -1.92 32.01
CA PRO A 238 14.52 -2.52 33.11
C PRO A 238 15.22 -2.35 34.47
N PRO A 239 14.47 -2.05 35.54
CA PRO A 239 15.04 -1.60 36.82
C PRO A 239 15.83 -2.67 37.60
N HIS A 240 15.73 -3.95 37.21
CA HIS A 240 16.49 -5.03 37.85
C HIS A 240 17.97 -5.06 37.41
N TYR A 241 18.31 -4.38 36.30
CA TYR A 241 19.69 -4.31 35.84
C TYR A 241 20.50 -3.27 36.63
N ARG A 242 21.75 -3.64 36.99
CA ARG A 242 22.69 -2.75 37.67
C ARG A 242 23.73 -2.20 36.68
N GLU A 243 23.96 -0.90 36.71
CA GLU A 243 25.06 -0.28 35.97
C GLU A 243 26.41 -0.54 36.67
N ILE A 244 27.37 -1.16 35.96
CA ILE A 244 28.71 -1.48 36.51
C ILE A 244 29.83 -0.64 35.88
N ALA A 245 29.57 -0.04 34.73
CA ALA A 245 30.45 0.88 34.00
C ALA A 245 29.56 1.81 33.14
N PRO A 246 30.09 2.91 32.57
CA PRO A 246 29.27 3.87 31.82
C PRO A 246 28.42 3.21 30.73
N ALA A 247 27.10 3.25 30.90
CA ALA A 247 26.10 2.61 30.04
C ALA A 247 26.27 1.07 29.89
N VAL A 248 26.79 0.39 30.91
CA VAL A 248 26.94 -1.07 30.95
C VAL A 248 26.05 -1.61 32.05
N TRP A 249 24.93 -2.24 31.67
CA TRP A 249 23.92 -2.77 32.58
C TRP A 249 23.97 -4.30 32.62
N VAL A 250 23.98 -4.85 33.84
CA VAL A 250 24.20 -6.28 34.09
C VAL A 250 23.16 -6.82 35.05
N GLY A 251 22.64 -8.01 34.75
CA GLY A 251 21.66 -8.73 35.55
C GLY A 251 22.29 -9.43 36.75
N GLU A 252 21.59 -10.44 37.26
CA GLU A 252 22.07 -11.26 38.37
C GLU A 252 22.96 -12.42 37.89
N ARG A 253 23.91 -12.84 38.73
CA ARG A 253 24.75 -14.04 38.52
C ARG A 253 25.53 -14.05 37.18
N VAL A 254 25.96 -12.88 36.72
CA VAL A 254 26.78 -12.74 35.52
C VAL A 254 28.26 -12.94 35.85
N ASP A 255 28.91 -13.85 35.13
CA ASP A 255 30.36 -14.10 35.21
C ASP A 255 31.09 -13.43 34.04
N ILE A 256 31.98 -12.48 34.35
CA ILE A 256 32.78 -11.75 33.36
C ILE A 256 34.25 -12.03 33.63
N ALA A 257 34.88 -12.79 32.74
CA ALA A 257 36.27 -13.15 32.86
C ALA A 257 37.23 -11.95 32.73
N GLN A 258 38.50 -12.16 33.08
CA GLN A 258 39.52 -11.12 32.96
C GLN A 258 39.75 -10.71 31.49
N GLN A 259 40.11 -9.45 31.29
CA GLN A 259 40.49 -8.86 29.99
C GLN A 259 39.37 -8.83 28.94
N VAL A 260 38.11 -8.92 29.37
CA VAL A 260 36.93 -8.61 28.53
C VAL A 260 36.86 -7.10 28.29
N LYS A 261 36.54 -6.71 27.05
CA LYS A 261 36.29 -5.31 26.68
C LYS A 261 34.79 -5.06 26.63
N LEU A 262 34.31 -4.12 27.43
CA LEU A 262 32.91 -3.69 27.46
C LEU A 262 32.82 -2.22 27.07
N GLU A 263 32.10 -1.91 25.99
CA GLU A 263 31.88 -0.55 25.50
C GLU A 263 30.37 -0.30 25.43
N GLY A 264 29.83 0.48 26.38
CA GLY A 264 28.42 0.82 26.45
C GLY A 264 27.92 1.67 25.26
N PRO A 265 26.60 1.70 24.99
CA PRO A 265 25.53 1.10 25.80
C PRO A 265 25.39 -0.42 25.60
N ILE A 266 25.35 -1.22 26.66
CA ILE A 266 25.12 -2.69 26.58
C ILE A 266 24.23 -3.19 27.72
N VAL A 267 23.42 -4.22 27.45
CA VAL A 267 22.60 -4.90 28.45
C VAL A 267 22.96 -6.38 28.47
N ILE A 268 23.32 -6.89 29.64
CA ILE A 268 23.71 -8.28 29.86
C ILE A 268 22.70 -8.93 30.82
N GLY A 269 21.97 -9.94 30.34
CA GLY A 269 20.96 -10.69 31.06
C GLY A 269 21.50 -11.52 32.23
N ASP A 270 20.58 -12.10 32.98
CA ASP A 270 20.91 -12.94 34.13
C ASP A 270 21.66 -14.23 33.71
N ASP A 271 22.52 -14.76 34.58
CA ASP A 271 23.21 -16.04 34.36
C ASP A 271 24.06 -16.10 33.07
N VAL A 272 24.49 -14.93 32.56
CA VAL A 272 25.37 -14.85 31.39
C VAL A 272 26.83 -15.06 31.79
N CYS A 273 27.55 -15.81 30.96
CA CYS A 273 28.99 -16.05 31.12
C CYS A 273 29.76 -15.46 29.93
N ILE A 274 30.74 -14.61 30.19
CA ILE A 274 31.60 -13.98 29.17
C ILE A 274 33.06 -14.36 29.42
N ASP A 275 33.65 -15.09 28.48
CA ASP A 275 35.00 -15.65 28.60
C ASP A 275 36.09 -14.63 28.16
N GLN A 276 37.34 -14.97 28.48
CA GLN A 276 38.51 -14.09 28.38
C GLN A 276 38.66 -13.46 27.00
N HIS A 277 39.06 -12.18 26.98
CA HIS A 277 39.33 -11.41 25.77
C HIS A 277 38.14 -11.20 24.82
N ALA A 278 36.91 -11.54 25.21
CA ALA A 278 35.73 -11.16 24.44
C ALA A 278 35.56 -9.62 24.39
N ALA A 279 34.91 -9.14 23.34
CA ALA A 279 34.60 -7.73 23.14
C ALA A 279 33.10 -7.52 22.93
N ILE A 280 32.45 -6.85 23.86
CA ILE A 280 31.04 -6.49 23.77
C ILE A 280 30.96 -4.97 23.52
N GLY A 281 30.66 -4.63 22.27
CA GLY A 281 30.53 -3.28 21.79
C GLY A 281 29.12 -2.71 21.93
N PRO A 282 28.95 -1.42 21.60
CA PRO A 282 27.74 -0.67 21.91
C PRO A 282 26.52 -1.21 21.16
N TYR A 283 25.38 -0.95 21.79
CA TYR A 283 24.03 -1.37 21.43
C TYR A 283 23.84 -2.89 21.36
N THR A 284 24.52 -3.63 22.24
CA THR A 284 24.39 -5.09 22.32
C THR A 284 23.49 -5.47 23.50
N VAL A 285 22.56 -6.39 23.27
CA VAL A 285 21.72 -7.00 24.31
C VAL A 285 21.97 -8.51 24.32
N ILE A 286 22.27 -9.05 25.49
CA ILE A 286 22.52 -10.48 25.70
C ILE A 286 21.46 -11.05 26.63
N GLY A 287 20.75 -12.07 26.18
CA GLY A 287 19.69 -12.75 26.92
C GLY A 287 20.22 -13.70 27.97
N ALA A 288 19.36 -14.02 28.93
CA ALA A 288 19.73 -14.83 30.10
C ALA A 288 20.29 -16.22 29.72
N GLY A 289 21.20 -16.75 30.53
CA GLY A 289 21.79 -18.08 30.32
C GLY A 289 22.73 -18.21 29.12
N SER A 290 23.03 -17.12 28.42
CA SER A 290 23.89 -17.14 27.23
C SER A 290 25.37 -17.22 27.59
N PHE A 291 26.16 -17.86 26.71
CA PHE A 291 27.61 -17.97 26.84
C PHE A 291 28.33 -17.27 25.68
N ILE A 292 29.28 -16.40 26.00
CA ILE A 292 30.12 -15.70 25.02
C ILE A 292 31.56 -16.17 25.16
N GLY A 293 32.05 -16.89 24.15
CA GLY A 293 33.36 -17.52 24.15
C GLY A 293 34.54 -16.57 23.93
N LYS A 294 35.74 -17.12 24.12
CA LYS A 294 37.01 -16.37 24.06
C LYS A 294 37.18 -15.64 22.74
N HIS A 295 37.62 -14.38 22.81
CA HIS A 295 37.84 -13.54 21.63
C HIS A 295 36.60 -13.36 20.72
N ALA A 296 35.39 -13.70 21.17
CA ALA A 296 34.18 -13.36 20.44
C ALA A 296 33.93 -11.85 20.48
N SER A 297 33.32 -11.31 19.43
CA SER A 297 33.05 -9.87 19.26
C SER A 297 31.59 -9.65 18.92
N LEU A 298 30.86 -8.93 19.75
CA LEU A 298 29.46 -8.59 19.53
C LEU A 298 29.30 -7.07 19.49
N LYS A 299 28.59 -6.53 18.49
CA LYS A 299 28.23 -5.11 18.43
C LYS A 299 26.87 -4.95 17.77
N ARG A 300 26.04 -4.01 18.25
CA ARG A 300 24.68 -3.75 17.73
C ARG A 300 23.80 -5.01 17.65
N SER A 301 24.12 -6.05 18.41
CA SER A 301 23.51 -7.38 18.24
C SER A 301 22.52 -7.69 19.36
N ILE A 302 21.45 -8.38 19.03
CA ILE A 302 20.38 -8.78 19.94
C ILE A 302 20.44 -10.31 20.06
N VAL A 303 20.86 -10.79 21.21
CA VAL A 303 20.99 -12.21 21.52
C VAL A 303 19.92 -12.56 22.52
N TRP A 304 19.01 -13.46 22.16
CA TRP A 304 17.96 -13.95 23.05
C TRP A 304 18.52 -14.98 24.06
N PRO A 305 17.73 -15.45 25.04
CA PRO A 305 18.17 -16.43 26.02
C PRO A 305 18.78 -17.73 25.45
N ASP A 306 19.63 -18.36 26.25
CA ASP A 306 20.19 -19.70 26.01
C ASP A 306 20.97 -19.82 24.69
N VAL A 307 21.69 -18.76 24.31
CA VAL A 307 22.55 -18.76 23.11
C VAL A 307 24.00 -19.04 23.49
N TYR A 308 24.61 -20.00 22.78
CA TYR A 308 26.01 -20.33 22.92
C TYR A 308 26.82 -19.78 21.74
N ILE A 309 27.73 -18.84 22.00
CA ILE A 309 28.63 -18.26 20.99
C ILE A 309 30.06 -18.73 21.28
N ASP A 310 30.60 -19.57 20.41
CA ASP A 310 31.94 -20.11 20.56
C ASP A 310 33.03 -19.09 20.16
N GLN A 311 34.27 -19.42 20.47
CA GLN A 311 35.43 -18.54 20.35
C GLN A 311 35.66 -17.96 18.95
N HIS A 312 36.17 -16.73 18.91
CA HIS A 312 36.51 -15.94 17.71
C HIS A 312 35.34 -15.66 16.76
N SER A 313 34.09 -15.84 17.19
CA SER A 313 32.92 -15.50 16.39
C SER A 313 32.57 -14.02 16.51
N GLU A 314 32.06 -13.44 15.42
CA GLU A 314 31.76 -12.03 15.29
C GLU A 314 30.32 -11.79 14.84
N LEU A 315 29.58 -11.04 15.65
CA LEU A 315 28.19 -10.64 15.38
C LEU A 315 28.12 -9.11 15.32
N ARG A 316 27.63 -8.58 14.19
CA ARG A 316 27.49 -7.14 13.94
C ARG A 316 26.08 -6.86 13.46
N GLY A 317 25.23 -6.25 14.29
CA GLY A 317 23.85 -5.98 13.90
C GLY A 317 22.97 -7.23 13.80
N ALA A 318 23.41 -8.36 14.35
CA ALA A 318 22.74 -9.66 14.21
C ALA A 318 21.62 -9.83 15.25
N ILE A 319 20.59 -10.61 14.90
CA ILE A 319 19.54 -11.02 15.82
C ILE A 319 19.58 -12.55 15.93
N VAL A 320 19.77 -13.06 17.13
CA VAL A 320 19.89 -14.49 17.40
C VAL A 320 18.81 -14.90 18.39
N ALA A 321 17.90 -15.77 17.96
CA ALA A 321 16.79 -16.26 18.78
C ALA A 321 17.25 -17.35 19.78
N ASN A 322 16.31 -17.86 20.59
CA ASN A 322 16.58 -18.81 21.68
C ASN A 322 17.24 -20.12 21.20
N ASP A 323 17.98 -20.74 22.11
CA ASP A 323 18.54 -22.10 21.95
C ASP A 323 19.47 -22.24 20.73
N VAL A 324 20.19 -21.18 20.35
CA VAL A 324 21.07 -21.21 19.18
C VAL A 324 22.51 -21.52 19.58
N TYR A 325 23.14 -22.42 18.82
CA TYR A 325 24.58 -22.69 18.89
C TYR A 325 25.30 -22.04 17.71
N ILE A 326 26.24 -21.13 17.99
CA ILE A 326 27.15 -20.51 17.03
C ILE A 326 28.54 -21.07 17.28
N GLY A 327 29.04 -21.91 16.34
CA GLY A 327 30.38 -22.48 16.37
C GLY A 327 31.50 -21.44 16.23
N LYS A 328 32.73 -21.91 16.03
CA LYS A 328 33.96 -21.08 16.07
C LYS A 328 34.13 -20.26 14.81
N LYS A 329 34.65 -19.03 14.96
CA LYS A 329 35.05 -18.17 13.83
C LYS A 329 33.91 -17.86 12.85
N ASN A 330 32.68 -17.75 13.35
CA ASN A 330 31.53 -17.36 12.55
C ASN A 330 31.48 -15.84 12.36
N GLU A 331 30.91 -15.38 11.26
CA GLU A 331 30.71 -13.95 10.96
C GLU A 331 29.24 -13.72 10.60
N ILE A 332 28.51 -12.91 11.37
CA ILE A 332 27.08 -12.64 11.17
C ILE A 332 26.86 -11.11 11.14
N PHE A 333 26.24 -10.59 10.08
CA PHE A 333 26.14 -9.15 9.81
C PHE A 333 24.73 -8.55 9.97
N ASP A 334 24.61 -7.25 9.63
CA ASP A 334 23.47 -6.41 9.97
C ASP A 334 22.12 -6.98 9.53
N TYR A 335 21.18 -6.99 10.47
CA TYR A 335 19.81 -7.49 10.29
C TYR A 335 19.71 -8.96 9.88
N ALA A 336 20.80 -9.72 9.94
CA ALA A 336 20.73 -11.17 9.81
C ALA A 336 20.00 -11.75 11.02
N VAL A 337 19.07 -12.67 10.76
CA VAL A 337 18.24 -13.29 11.80
C VAL A 337 18.52 -14.78 11.86
N ILE A 338 18.91 -15.28 13.02
CA ILE A 338 19.07 -16.71 13.28
C ILE A 338 17.88 -17.18 14.12
N GLY A 339 17.03 -18.02 13.53
CA GLY A 339 15.83 -18.55 14.17
C GLY A 339 16.15 -19.52 15.31
N THR A 340 15.15 -19.83 16.13
CA THR A 340 15.31 -20.63 17.34
C THR A 340 15.85 -22.04 17.04
N LYS A 341 16.65 -22.61 17.95
CA LYS A 341 17.17 -23.99 17.84
C LYS A 341 18.03 -24.23 16.59
N CYS A 342 18.69 -23.20 16.08
CA CYS A 342 19.65 -23.34 14.99
C CYS A 342 21.04 -23.73 15.50
N LYS A 343 21.79 -24.42 14.65
CA LYS A 343 23.20 -24.76 14.88
C LYS A 343 24.04 -24.30 13.70
N LEU A 344 24.88 -23.29 13.90
CA LEU A 344 25.90 -22.91 12.92
C LEU A 344 27.19 -23.62 13.31
N GLU A 345 27.75 -24.41 12.41
CA GLU A 345 29.08 -25.02 12.60
C GLU A 345 30.19 -23.96 12.49
N ASN A 346 31.44 -24.37 12.29
CA ASN A 346 32.57 -23.46 12.32
C ASN A 346 32.72 -22.67 11.00
N LYS A 347 33.15 -21.42 11.07
CA LYS A 347 33.50 -20.58 9.90
C LYS A 347 32.35 -20.28 8.94
N VAL A 348 31.11 -20.36 9.39
CA VAL A 348 29.91 -19.89 8.69
C VAL A 348 29.90 -18.36 8.62
N LYS A 349 29.56 -17.84 7.45
CA LYS A 349 29.44 -16.41 7.18
C LYS A 349 28.03 -16.07 6.74
N VAL A 350 27.27 -15.35 7.55
CA VAL A 350 25.89 -14.95 7.28
C VAL A 350 25.85 -13.48 6.86
N GLN A 351 25.47 -13.22 5.61
CA GLN A 351 25.39 -11.89 5.02
C GLN A 351 24.27 -11.04 5.64
N PRO A 352 24.32 -9.70 5.47
CA PRO A 352 23.25 -8.82 5.93
C PRO A 352 21.87 -9.24 5.41
N LEU A 353 20.82 -9.00 6.21
CA LEU A 353 19.41 -9.32 5.92
C LEU A 353 19.09 -10.82 5.74
N ALA A 354 20.07 -11.72 5.81
CA ALA A 354 19.83 -13.15 5.64
C ALA A 354 19.11 -13.74 6.86
N LYS A 355 18.04 -14.51 6.63
CA LYS A 355 17.26 -15.16 7.67
C LYS A 355 17.45 -16.68 7.66
N ILE A 356 17.89 -17.26 8.77
CA ILE A 356 17.95 -18.72 8.94
C ILE A 356 16.73 -19.12 9.77
N TRP A 357 15.90 -20.01 9.23
CA TRP A 357 14.68 -20.44 9.91
C TRP A 357 14.95 -21.43 11.03
N PRO A 358 14.00 -21.65 11.95
CA PRO A 358 14.21 -22.50 13.12
C PRO A 358 14.63 -23.93 12.77
N ASN A 359 15.33 -24.57 13.71
CA ASN A 359 15.74 -25.98 13.63
C ASN A 359 16.65 -26.31 12.43
N LYS A 360 17.51 -25.37 12.01
CA LYS A 360 18.47 -25.59 10.90
C LYS A 360 19.89 -25.78 11.41
N THR A 361 20.60 -26.70 10.78
CA THR A 361 22.05 -26.86 10.94
C THR A 361 22.75 -26.33 9.70
N ILE A 362 23.66 -25.38 9.88
CA ILE A 362 24.45 -24.79 8.81
C ILE A 362 25.87 -25.36 8.87
N ALA A 363 26.25 -26.06 7.81
CA ALA A 363 27.52 -26.76 7.71
C ALA A 363 28.73 -25.81 7.75
N GLU A 364 29.88 -26.33 8.17
CA GLU A 364 31.11 -25.53 8.28
C GLU A 364 31.48 -24.80 6.98
N LYS A 365 32.10 -23.62 7.11
CA LYS A 365 32.58 -22.78 5.99
C LYS A 365 31.50 -22.34 5.00
N THR A 366 30.22 -22.48 5.35
CA THR A 366 29.11 -22.06 4.49
C THR A 366 28.97 -20.54 4.48
N ARG A 367 28.79 -19.95 3.29
CA ARG A 367 28.43 -18.53 3.14
C ARG A 367 26.94 -18.40 2.85
N VAL A 368 26.19 -17.96 3.85
CA VAL A 368 24.75 -17.72 3.77
C VAL A 368 24.54 -16.32 3.20
N LYS A 369 24.20 -16.23 1.91
CA LYS A 369 23.97 -14.95 1.23
C LYS A 369 22.52 -14.46 1.30
N GLU A 370 21.58 -15.38 1.48
CA GLU A 370 20.14 -15.15 1.40
C GLU A 370 19.45 -15.93 2.52
N SER A 371 18.17 -15.64 2.76
CA SER A 371 17.35 -16.41 3.70
C SER A 371 17.40 -17.90 3.36
N ILE A 372 17.83 -18.73 4.31
CA ILE A 372 17.82 -20.20 4.15
C ILE A 372 16.45 -20.70 4.56
N VAL A 373 15.54 -20.53 3.61
CA VAL A 373 14.44 -21.45 3.31
C VAL A 373 14.55 -21.74 1.82
N TRP A 374 13.76 -22.66 1.31
CA TRP A 374 13.54 -22.80 -0.11
C TRP A 374 13.47 -21.41 -0.80
N LYS A 375 14.53 -21.11 -1.56
CA LYS A 375 14.78 -20.00 -2.50
C LYS A 375 14.01 -18.66 -2.38
N GLU A 376 14.85 -17.62 -2.32
CA GLU A 376 14.82 -16.34 -3.05
C GLU A 376 14.18 -15.08 -2.40
N ARG A 377 15.07 -14.10 -2.19
CA ARG A 377 14.97 -12.64 -2.38
C ARG A 377 13.57 -12.01 -2.20
N GLN A 378 13.33 -11.37 -1.05
CA GLN A 378 12.30 -10.31 -0.96
C GLN A 378 12.74 -9.10 -1.79
N MET A 379 12.21 -9.01 -3.01
CA MET A 379 12.19 -7.75 -3.75
C MET A 379 11.06 -6.88 -3.21
N LYS A 380 11.31 -5.56 -3.08
CA LYS A 380 10.24 -4.56 -2.95
C LYS A 380 9.53 -4.45 -4.29
N THR A 381 8.69 -5.41 -4.62
CA THR A 381 7.71 -5.24 -5.69
C THR A 381 6.51 -4.53 -5.08
N SER A 382 6.25 -3.31 -5.52
CA SER A 382 5.08 -2.53 -5.10
C SER A 382 4.15 -2.34 -6.29
N PHE A 383 2.85 -2.43 -6.04
CA PHE A 383 1.84 -2.00 -7.03
C PHE A 383 1.98 -0.50 -7.30
N SER A 384 1.95 -0.15 -8.59
CA SER A 384 1.99 1.20 -9.14
C SER A 384 0.62 1.60 -9.71
N GLU A 385 0.49 2.77 -10.34
CA GLU A 385 -0.76 3.17 -11.03
C GLU A 385 -1.13 2.22 -12.20
N GLN A 386 -0.13 1.55 -12.78
CA GLN A 386 -0.27 0.67 -13.94
C GLN A 386 -0.22 -0.83 -13.58
N GLY A 387 -0.40 -1.17 -12.30
CA GLY A 387 -0.22 -2.53 -11.81
C GLY A 387 1.19 -2.76 -11.27
N MET A 388 1.65 -4.01 -11.24
CA MET A 388 2.92 -4.38 -10.62
C MET A 388 4.09 -4.16 -11.59
N LYS A 389 5.06 -3.33 -11.19
CA LYS A 389 6.26 -3.04 -11.98
C LYS A 389 7.44 -3.91 -11.52
N ILE A 390 8.08 -4.58 -12.47
CA ILE A 390 9.25 -5.44 -12.24
C ILE A 390 10.28 -5.10 -13.31
N ARG A 391 11.52 -4.78 -12.93
CA ARG A 391 12.58 -4.63 -13.94
C ARG A 391 12.77 -5.93 -14.71
N ALA A 392 12.91 -5.88 -16.02
CA ALA A 392 13.02 -7.08 -16.86
C ALA A 392 14.16 -8.01 -16.42
N ALA A 393 15.29 -7.44 -15.99
CA ALA A 393 16.42 -8.22 -15.44
C ALA A 393 16.08 -8.98 -14.14
N ASP A 394 15.12 -8.48 -13.36
CA ASP A 394 14.66 -9.06 -12.10
C ASP A 394 13.42 -9.97 -12.27
N ALA A 395 12.80 -10.03 -13.46
CA ALA A 395 11.64 -10.86 -13.78
C ALA A 395 11.99 -12.36 -13.95
N GLN A 396 12.56 -12.95 -12.90
CA GLN A 396 12.97 -14.35 -12.88
C GLN A 396 11.74 -15.29 -12.81
N PRO A 397 11.79 -16.50 -13.40
CA PRO A 397 10.66 -17.44 -13.39
C PRO A 397 10.09 -17.75 -12.00
N SER A 398 10.96 -17.83 -10.99
CA SER A 398 10.58 -18.05 -9.59
C SER A 398 9.64 -16.96 -9.05
N LEU A 399 9.92 -15.70 -9.35
CA LEU A 399 9.09 -14.57 -8.95
C LEU A 399 7.72 -14.62 -9.62
N ILE A 400 7.68 -14.98 -10.91
CA ILE A 400 6.43 -15.13 -11.67
C ILE A 400 5.57 -16.27 -11.10
N VAL A 401 6.20 -17.40 -10.74
CA VAL A 401 5.51 -18.53 -10.08
C VAL A 401 4.98 -18.13 -8.70
N GLN A 402 5.75 -17.39 -7.91
CA GLN A 402 5.29 -16.86 -6.61
C GLN A 402 4.09 -15.94 -6.78
N LEU A 403 4.14 -15.01 -7.74
CA LEU A 403 3.05 -14.09 -8.03
C LEU A 403 1.79 -14.83 -8.51
N ALA A 404 1.94 -15.79 -9.43
CA ALA A 404 0.83 -16.60 -9.92
C ALA A 404 0.20 -17.46 -8.82
N SER A 405 1.01 -18.01 -7.90
CA SER A 405 0.50 -18.73 -6.73
C SER A 405 -0.23 -17.82 -5.73
N ALA A 406 0.26 -16.59 -5.53
CA ALA A 406 -0.41 -15.60 -4.70
C ALA A 406 -1.75 -15.14 -5.31
N TYR A 407 -1.80 -14.99 -6.64
CA TYR A 407 -2.98 -14.61 -7.40
C TYR A 407 -4.03 -15.72 -7.48
N SER A 408 -3.64 -16.97 -7.74
CA SER A 408 -4.57 -18.13 -7.84
C SER A 408 -5.42 -18.32 -6.58
N ASN A 409 -4.82 -17.94 -5.46
CA ASN A 409 -5.33 -17.93 -4.12
C ASN A 409 -6.50 -16.96 -3.86
N LEU A 410 -6.84 -16.11 -4.83
CA LEU A 410 -7.99 -15.20 -4.80
C LEU A 410 -9.26 -15.87 -5.35
N TYR A 411 -9.11 -16.96 -6.12
CA TYR A 411 -10.19 -17.56 -6.89
C TYR A 411 -10.55 -18.96 -6.38
N GLN A 412 -11.73 -19.41 -6.76
CA GLN A 412 -12.15 -20.77 -6.53
C GLN A 412 -11.57 -21.69 -7.62
N ARG A 413 -11.54 -22.99 -7.34
CA ARG A 413 -11.11 -23.98 -8.33
C ARG A 413 -12.09 -23.99 -9.50
N GLY A 414 -11.58 -24.13 -10.71
CA GLY A 414 -12.36 -24.06 -11.94
C GLY A 414 -12.69 -22.64 -12.41
N SER A 415 -12.27 -21.60 -11.69
CA SER A 415 -12.32 -20.23 -12.21
C SER A 415 -11.43 -20.11 -13.46
N CYS A 416 -11.88 -19.31 -14.43
CA CYS A 416 -11.22 -19.12 -15.72
C CYS A 416 -10.64 -17.71 -15.82
N ILE A 417 -9.33 -17.61 -16.00
CA ILE A 417 -8.59 -16.34 -16.06
C ILE A 417 -8.16 -16.02 -17.49
N LEU A 418 -8.42 -14.79 -17.94
CA LEU A 418 -7.97 -14.32 -19.25
C LEU A 418 -6.53 -13.78 -19.16
N ILE A 419 -5.67 -14.23 -20.05
CA ILE A 419 -4.25 -13.85 -20.12
C ILE A 419 -4.00 -13.08 -21.41
N GLY A 420 -3.56 -11.83 -21.31
CA GLY A 420 -3.21 -10.97 -22.42
C GLY A 420 -1.77 -10.45 -22.31
N PHE A 421 -1.19 -10.05 -23.44
CA PHE A 421 0.16 -9.52 -23.49
C PHE A 421 0.39 -8.66 -24.74
N ASP A 422 1.50 -7.93 -24.76
CA ASP A 422 2.00 -7.26 -25.96
C ASP A 422 2.85 -8.18 -26.84
N ASP A 423 3.21 -7.74 -28.05
CA ASP A 423 4.00 -8.54 -29.00
C ASP A 423 5.48 -8.72 -28.58
N HIS A 424 5.85 -8.37 -27.34
CA HIS A 424 7.21 -8.57 -26.88
C HIS A 424 7.43 -10.04 -26.45
N PRO A 425 8.48 -10.74 -26.94
CA PRO A 425 8.69 -12.16 -26.64
C PRO A 425 8.79 -12.50 -25.15
N LEU A 426 9.36 -11.59 -24.35
CA LEU A 426 9.44 -11.77 -22.90
C LEU A 426 8.07 -11.67 -22.23
N SER A 427 7.18 -10.76 -22.67
CA SER A 427 5.82 -10.64 -22.13
C SER A 427 5.00 -11.89 -22.44
N GLU A 428 5.09 -12.41 -23.67
CA GLU A 428 4.46 -13.68 -24.06
C GLU A 428 5.00 -14.83 -23.21
N THR A 429 6.32 -14.93 -23.04
CA THR A 429 6.95 -15.99 -22.24
C THR A 429 6.49 -15.97 -20.77
N ILE A 430 6.48 -14.78 -20.16
CA ILE A 430 6.02 -14.59 -18.78
C ILE A 430 4.53 -14.95 -18.66
N SER A 431 3.71 -14.52 -19.62
CA SER A 431 2.27 -14.80 -19.65
C SER A 431 1.98 -16.29 -19.75
N MET A 432 2.70 -17.01 -20.61
CA MET A 432 2.57 -18.47 -20.73
C MET A 432 3.01 -19.17 -19.44
N LEU A 433 4.12 -18.76 -18.83
CA LEU A 433 4.56 -19.29 -17.54
C LEU A 433 3.51 -19.06 -16.44
N PHE A 434 2.94 -17.86 -16.41
CA PHE A 434 1.90 -17.48 -15.46
C PHE A 434 0.68 -18.40 -15.61
N ALA A 435 0.19 -18.59 -16.84
CA ALA A 435 -0.95 -19.45 -17.14
C ALA A 435 -0.71 -20.91 -16.69
N GLN A 436 0.46 -21.47 -16.99
CA GLN A 436 0.81 -22.83 -16.57
C GLN A 436 0.86 -22.97 -15.04
N CYS A 437 1.31 -21.93 -14.33
CA CYS A 437 1.28 -21.92 -12.87
C CYS A 437 -0.15 -21.90 -12.32
N LEU A 438 -1.06 -21.15 -12.94
CA LEU A 438 -2.48 -21.15 -12.56
C LEU A 438 -3.13 -22.53 -12.74
N HIS A 439 -2.80 -23.25 -13.82
CA HIS A 439 -3.27 -24.62 -14.05
C HIS A 439 -2.88 -25.56 -12.91
N MET A 440 -1.65 -25.44 -12.40
CA MET A 440 -1.16 -26.22 -11.25
C MET A 440 -1.89 -25.92 -9.93
N HIS A 441 -2.65 -24.82 -9.87
CA HIS A 441 -3.51 -24.45 -8.75
C HIS A 441 -5.00 -24.75 -9.03
N GLY A 442 -5.32 -25.37 -10.17
CA GLY A 442 -6.67 -25.79 -10.54
C GLY A 442 -7.55 -24.68 -11.12
N LEU A 443 -6.95 -23.64 -11.68
CA LEU A 443 -7.66 -22.60 -12.44
C LEU A 443 -7.51 -22.88 -13.92
N ASP A 444 -8.55 -22.62 -14.69
CA ASP A 444 -8.51 -22.64 -16.15
C ASP A 444 -8.01 -21.29 -16.67
N THR A 445 -7.51 -21.25 -17.91
CA THR A 445 -7.10 -19.99 -18.54
C THR A 445 -7.56 -19.90 -19.99
N ASN A 446 -7.75 -18.68 -20.49
CA ASN A 446 -7.75 -18.43 -21.93
C ASN A 446 -6.71 -17.38 -22.30
N VAL A 447 -6.28 -17.37 -23.56
CA VAL A 447 -5.32 -16.40 -24.09
C VAL A 447 -6.05 -15.43 -25.00
N TYR A 448 -5.84 -14.15 -24.78
CA TYR A 448 -6.24 -13.08 -25.68
C TYR A 448 -5.11 -12.82 -26.69
N ASP A 449 -5.38 -13.10 -27.96
CA ASP A 449 -4.46 -12.99 -29.09
C ASP A 449 -4.54 -11.58 -29.71
N GLY A 450 -4.38 -10.56 -28.88
CA GLY A 450 -4.41 -9.15 -29.27
C GLY A 450 -3.61 -8.28 -28.32
N ALA A 451 -3.33 -7.04 -28.74
CA ALA A 451 -2.49 -6.10 -27.98
C ALA A 451 -3.26 -4.87 -27.46
N TYR A 452 -4.59 -4.85 -27.58
CA TYR A 452 -5.42 -3.69 -27.26
C TYR A 452 -6.08 -3.85 -25.88
N LEU A 453 -5.55 -3.14 -24.89
CA LEU A 453 -5.99 -3.29 -23.49
C LEU A 453 -7.50 -3.00 -23.29
N PRO A 454 -8.13 -2.00 -23.92
CA PRO A 454 -9.57 -1.80 -23.79
C PRO A 454 -10.41 -2.98 -24.32
N ALA A 455 -9.99 -3.65 -25.39
CA ALA A 455 -10.66 -4.86 -25.88
C ALA A 455 -10.48 -6.02 -24.90
N PHE A 456 -9.28 -6.21 -24.34
CA PHE A 456 -9.03 -7.21 -23.30
C PHE A 456 -9.98 -7.04 -22.10
N ARG A 457 -10.11 -5.82 -21.57
CA ARG A 457 -11.04 -5.53 -20.45
C ARG A 457 -12.50 -5.79 -20.82
N TYR A 458 -12.91 -5.39 -22.01
CA TYR A 458 -14.26 -5.65 -22.52
C TYR A 458 -14.54 -7.16 -22.58
N ILE A 459 -13.60 -7.96 -23.09
CA ILE A 459 -13.76 -9.41 -23.25
C ILE A 459 -13.90 -10.11 -21.89
N ILE A 460 -13.18 -9.66 -20.86
CA ILE A 460 -13.32 -10.20 -19.48
C ILE A 460 -14.79 -10.16 -19.05
N ALA A 461 -15.38 -8.95 -19.09
CA ALA A 461 -16.75 -8.74 -18.66
C ALA A 461 -17.78 -9.40 -19.60
N ASP A 462 -17.59 -9.30 -20.93
CA ASP A 462 -18.53 -9.83 -21.94
C ASP A 462 -18.62 -11.35 -21.93
N LYS A 463 -17.48 -12.04 -21.74
CA LYS A 463 -17.41 -13.51 -21.72
C LYS A 463 -17.57 -14.11 -20.32
N GLY A 464 -17.57 -13.27 -19.28
CA GLY A 464 -17.70 -13.71 -17.89
C GLY A 464 -16.48 -14.47 -17.39
N TYR A 465 -15.27 -13.99 -17.71
CA TYR A 465 -14.05 -14.47 -17.07
C TYR A 465 -14.00 -14.01 -15.61
N ASP A 466 -13.48 -14.85 -14.70
CA ASP A 466 -13.41 -14.51 -13.27
C ASP A 466 -12.37 -13.40 -12.98
N GLY A 467 -11.45 -13.14 -13.91
CA GLY A 467 -10.47 -12.07 -13.83
C GLY A 467 -9.52 -12.12 -15.02
N GLY A 468 -8.56 -11.19 -15.05
CA GLY A 468 -7.57 -11.18 -16.11
C GLY A 468 -6.24 -10.55 -15.75
N ILE A 469 -5.20 -10.92 -16.50
CA ILE A 469 -3.86 -10.36 -16.38
C ILE A 469 -3.37 -9.94 -17.75
N PHE A 470 -2.89 -8.70 -17.86
CA PHE A 470 -2.29 -8.15 -19.06
C PHE A 470 -0.82 -7.82 -18.79
N ILE A 471 0.11 -8.50 -19.48
CA ILE A 471 1.55 -8.38 -19.24
C ILE A 471 2.22 -7.65 -20.40
N THR A 472 2.95 -6.59 -20.08
CA THR A 472 3.60 -5.74 -21.08
C THR A 472 5.01 -5.34 -20.69
N ILE A 473 5.80 -4.86 -21.65
CA ILE A 473 7.10 -4.27 -21.38
C ILE A 473 7.12 -2.82 -21.87
N ASN A 474 7.56 -1.91 -21.00
CA ASN A 474 7.67 -0.50 -21.35
C ASN A 474 9.05 -0.15 -21.94
N GLU A 475 9.20 1.09 -22.40
CA GLU A 475 10.44 1.63 -22.99
C GLU A 475 11.63 1.71 -22.01
N HIS A 476 11.41 1.43 -20.72
CA HIS A 476 12.41 1.47 -19.66
C HIS A 476 12.87 0.06 -19.22
N ASP A 477 12.59 -0.97 -20.02
CA ASP A 477 12.86 -2.37 -19.70
C ASP A 477 12.18 -2.82 -18.39
N GLU A 478 10.96 -2.36 -18.15
CA GLU A 478 10.14 -2.81 -17.02
C GLU A 478 8.96 -3.65 -17.52
N VAL A 479 8.82 -4.85 -16.95
CA VAL A 479 7.65 -5.70 -17.07
C VAL A 479 6.56 -5.12 -16.17
N ILE A 480 5.40 -4.86 -16.76
CA ILE A 480 4.20 -4.39 -16.09
C ILE A 480 3.19 -5.54 -16.12
N ILE A 481 2.73 -5.96 -14.94
CA ILE A 481 1.68 -6.97 -14.78
C ILE A 481 0.42 -6.24 -14.29
N ASP A 482 -0.51 -6.01 -15.21
CA ASP A 482 -1.76 -5.29 -14.96
C ASP A 482 -2.89 -6.27 -14.67
N ILE A 483 -3.42 -6.22 -13.45
CA ILE A 483 -4.34 -7.23 -12.91
C ILE A 483 -5.74 -6.66 -12.85
N HIS A 484 -6.70 -7.41 -13.40
CA HIS A 484 -8.09 -7.02 -13.55
C HIS A 484 -9.04 -7.99 -12.84
N ASP A 485 -10.15 -7.45 -12.32
CA ASP A 485 -11.26 -8.19 -11.72
C ASP A 485 -12.25 -8.72 -12.78
N GLU A 486 -13.31 -9.38 -12.34
CA GLU A 486 -14.34 -10.00 -13.19
C GLU A 486 -15.12 -9.00 -14.06
N TYR A 487 -15.05 -7.71 -13.74
CA TYR A 487 -15.67 -6.63 -14.52
C TYR A 487 -14.70 -6.00 -15.53
N GLY A 488 -13.46 -6.51 -15.60
CA GLY A 488 -12.40 -5.94 -16.43
C GLY A 488 -11.84 -4.64 -15.87
N TYR A 489 -12.03 -4.35 -14.57
CA TYR A 489 -11.46 -3.17 -13.91
C TYR A 489 -10.14 -3.54 -13.21
N PRO A 490 -9.14 -2.65 -13.17
CA PRO A 490 -7.92 -2.89 -12.39
C PRO A 490 -8.28 -3.20 -10.93
N VAL A 491 -7.68 -4.23 -10.31
CA VAL A 491 -8.05 -4.69 -8.96
C VAL A 491 -7.90 -3.62 -7.87
N ASP A 492 -8.68 -3.73 -6.81
CA ASP A 492 -8.63 -2.78 -5.69
C ASP A 492 -7.42 -3.00 -4.75
N ARG A 493 -7.23 -2.07 -3.80
CA ARG A 493 -6.11 -2.12 -2.85
C ARG A 493 -6.15 -3.33 -1.94
N LYS A 494 -7.33 -3.83 -1.59
CA LYS A 494 -7.47 -4.99 -0.71
C LYS A 494 -6.95 -6.24 -1.40
N VAL A 495 -7.24 -6.38 -2.69
CA VAL A 495 -6.70 -7.46 -3.54
C VAL A 495 -5.20 -7.31 -3.75
N GLU A 496 -4.69 -6.11 -4.07
CA GLU A 496 -3.24 -5.86 -4.17
C GLU A 496 -2.50 -6.27 -2.89
N GLN A 497 -2.99 -5.82 -1.73
CA GLN A 497 -2.39 -6.16 -0.43
C GLN A 497 -2.48 -7.66 -0.14
N ALA A 498 -3.57 -8.33 -0.52
CA ALA A 498 -3.69 -9.77 -0.37
C ALA A 498 -2.63 -10.52 -1.21
N ILE A 499 -2.37 -10.07 -2.44
CA ILE A 499 -1.31 -10.61 -3.29
C ILE A 499 0.06 -10.35 -2.66
N GLU A 500 0.37 -9.10 -2.29
CA GLU A 500 1.65 -8.73 -1.65
C GLU A 500 1.90 -9.55 -0.37
N GLN A 501 0.86 -9.71 0.46
CA GLN A 501 0.93 -10.49 1.67
C GLN A 501 1.17 -11.98 1.36
N LYS A 502 0.45 -12.55 0.38
CA LYS A 502 0.56 -13.95 -0.04
C LYS A 502 1.91 -14.28 -0.67
N MET A 503 2.48 -13.37 -1.46
CA MET A 503 3.85 -13.51 -1.97
C MET A 503 4.91 -13.60 -0.87
N GLY A 504 4.62 -13.06 0.32
CA GLY A 504 5.48 -13.20 1.50
C GLY A 504 5.36 -14.55 2.23
N TYR A 505 4.41 -15.42 1.86
CA TYR A 505 4.29 -16.77 2.39
C TYR A 505 4.88 -17.78 1.40
N GLU A 506 5.69 -18.72 1.90
CA GLU A 506 6.43 -19.67 1.07
C GLU A 506 5.73 -21.05 0.93
N GLU A 507 4.51 -21.22 1.47
CA GLU A 507 3.76 -22.47 1.35
C GLU A 507 2.92 -22.49 0.06
N MET A 508 3.48 -23.11 -1.00
CA MET A 508 2.75 -23.40 -2.24
C MET A 508 2.03 -24.75 -2.13
N SER A 509 0.71 -24.74 -2.29
CA SER A 509 -0.11 -25.97 -2.33
C SER A 509 -0.61 -26.21 -3.75
N TYR A 510 -0.20 -27.32 -4.36
CA TYR A 510 -0.65 -27.73 -5.69
C TYR A 510 -1.85 -28.68 -5.60
N VAL A 511 -2.69 -28.65 -6.64
CA VAL A 511 -3.84 -29.55 -6.71
C VAL A 511 -3.43 -30.96 -7.18
N PRO A 512 -4.18 -32.01 -6.82
CA PRO A 512 -3.98 -33.35 -7.38
C PRO A 512 -4.11 -33.36 -8.91
N THR A 513 -3.49 -34.34 -9.56
CA THR A 513 -3.41 -34.42 -11.04
C THR A 513 -4.75 -34.37 -11.77
N GLY A 514 -5.82 -34.92 -11.17
CA GLY A 514 -7.17 -34.88 -11.74
C GLY A 514 -7.90 -33.53 -11.63
N GLN A 515 -7.27 -32.53 -11.01
CA GLN A 515 -7.85 -31.20 -10.77
C GLN A 515 -6.98 -30.08 -11.37
N ILE A 516 -5.97 -30.43 -12.17
CA ILE A 516 -5.16 -29.45 -12.90
C ILE A 516 -6.05 -28.75 -13.93
N GLY A 517 -6.04 -27.42 -13.91
CA GLY A 517 -6.78 -26.61 -14.87
C GLY A 517 -6.19 -26.68 -16.27
N GLN A 518 -6.90 -26.13 -17.25
CA GLN A 518 -6.56 -26.25 -18.66
C GLN A 518 -6.64 -24.90 -19.38
N SER A 519 -5.90 -24.80 -20.49
CA SER A 519 -6.09 -23.72 -21.44
C SER A 519 -7.29 -24.02 -22.33
N MET A 520 -8.15 -23.02 -22.52
CA MET A 520 -9.20 -23.06 -23.53
C MET A 520 -8.59 -23.24 -24.93
N LYS A 521 -9.28 -23.98 -25.79
CA LYS A 521 -8.79 -24.32 -27.14
C LYS A 521 -8.85 -23.14 -28.10
N GLN A 522 -9.90 -22.32 -27.98
CA GLN A 522 -10.11 -21.16 -28.82
C GLN A 522 -9.64 -19.92 -28.06
N LYS A 523 -8.62 -19.26 -28.61
CA LYS A 523 -8.15 -17.97 -28.12
C LYS A 523 -9.21 -16.90 -28.34
N GLU A 524 -9.21 -15.90 -27.47
CA GLU A 524 -9.98 -14.67 -27.66
C GLU A 524 -9.25 -13.72 -28.63
N ASP A 525 -10.01 -12.90 -29.33
CA ASP A 525 -9.48 -11.86 -30.22
C ASP A 525 -10.32 -10.56 -30.12
N ASP A 526 -9.90 -9.53 -30.83
CA ASP A 526 -10.58 -8.23 -30.83
C ASP A 526 -11.97 -8.23 -31.49
N TYR A 527 -12.38 -9.32 -32.14
CA TYR A 527 -13.54 -9.30 -33.03
C TYR A 527 -14.84 -8.94 -32.30
N THR A 528 -15.05 -9.50 -31.10
CA THR A 528 -16.27 -9.22 -30.33
C THR A 528 -16.32 -7.75 -29.93
N TYR A 529 -15.22 -7.20 -29.40
CA TYR A 529 -15.11 -5.78 -29.06
C TYR A 529 -15.39 -4.88 -30.28
N VAL A 530 -14.69 -5.13 -31.41
CA VAL A 530 -14.85 -4.33 -32.63
C VAL A 530 -16.28 -4.37 -33.14
N ARG A 531 -16.89 -5.55 -33.17
CA ARG A 531 -18.27 -5.72 -33.64
C ARG A 531 -19.25 -4.96 -32.74
N THR A 532 -19.14 -5.09 -31.42
CA THR A 532 -20.02 -4.37 -30.49
C THR A 532 -19.86 -2.87 -30.64
N LEU A 533 -18.61 -2.39 -30.76
CA LEU A 533 -18.31 -0.98 -30.96
C LEU A 533 -18.95 -0.44 -32.26
N GLN A 534 -18.82 -1.18 -33.37
CA GLN A 534 -19.44 -0.84 -34.65
C GLN A 534 -20.97 -0.87 -34.62
N GLN A 535 -21.57 -1.73 -33.79
CA GLN A 535 -23.02 -1.82 -33.64
C GLN A 535 -23.57 -0.72 -32.72
N SER A 536 -22.78 -0.30 -31.73
CA SER A 536 -23.17 0.75 -30.76
C SER A 536 -23.25 2.15 -31.40
N MET A 537 -22.58 2.36 -32.53
CA MET A 537 -22.54 3.65 -33.21
C MET A 537 -22.85 3.53 -34.69
N SER A 538 -23.79 4.34 -35.16
CA SER A 538 -24.09 4.49 -36.58
C SER A 538 -24.19 5.96 -36.94
N PHE A 539 -23.37 6.41 -37.88
CA PHE A 539 -23.49 7.73 -38.46
C PHE A 539 -23.22 7.69 -39.96
N SER A 540 -23.91 8.54 -40.70
CA SER A 540 -23.70 8.75 -42.12
C SER A 540 -23.20 10.17 -42.36
N SER A 541 -22.23 10.31 -43.25
CA SER A 541 -21.69 11.60 -43.68
C SER A 541 -21.81 11.72 -45.20
N LEU A 542 -22.05 12.94 -45.68
CA LEU A 542 -22.13 13.23 -47.12
C LEU A 542 -20.75 13.11 -47.81
N GLU A 543 -19.69 13.45 -47.07
CA GLU A 543 -18.29 13.29 -47.49
C GLU A 543 -17.52 12.48 -46.43
N PRO A 544 -16.54 11.64 -46.82
CA PRO A 544 -15.80 10.84 -45.87
C PRO A 544 -14.98 11.74 -44.93
N LEU A 545 -15.11 11.50 -43.62
CA LEU A 545 -14.34 12.25 -42.62
C LEU A 545 -12.88 11.80 -42.69
N LYS A 546 -11.95 12.75 -42.80
CA LYS A 546 -10.50 12.50 -42.78
C LYS A 546 -9.93 12.55 -41.37
N VAL A 547 -9.16 11.54 -40.97
CA VAL A 547 -8.44 11.49 -39.68
C VAL A 547 -7.00 11.03 -39.88
N VAL A 548 -6.05 11.71 -39.22
CA VAL A 548 -4.66 11.24 -39.15
C VAL A 548 -4.50 10.37 -37.89
N VAL A 549 -4.03 9.14 -38.06
CA VAL A 549 -3.84 8.18 -36.97
C VAL A 549 -2.35 7.84 -36.83
N CYS A 550 -1.82 8.07 -35.63
CA CYS A 550 -0.53 7.57 -35.20
C CYS A 550 -0.73 6.45 -34.18
N SER A 551 -0.22 5.26 -34.47
CA SER A 551 -0.29 4.11 -33.57
C SER A 551 0.95 3.24 -33.70
N SER A 552 1.16 2.34 -32.74
CA SER A 552 2.10 1.24 -32.94
C SER A 552 1.62 0.31 -34.06
N PRO A 553 2.52 -0.44 -34.73
CA PRO A 553 2.14 -1.48 -35.68
C PRO A 553 1.19 -2.53 -35.07
N LEU A 554 1.31 -2.77 -33.76
CA LEU A 554 0.51 -3.76 -33.03
C LEU A 554 -0.97 -3.40 -33.02
N LEU A 555 -1.29 -2.12 -32.78
CA LEU A 555 -2.66 -1.64 -32.72
C LEU A 555 -3.28 -1.40 -34.10
N ARG A 556 -2.45 -1.30 -35.14
CA ARG A 556 -2.92 -0.92 -36.48
C ARG A 556 -4.01 -1.86 -36.99
N LYS A 557 -3.88 -3.17 -36.78
CA LYS A 557 -4.84 -4.18 -37.25
C LYS A 557 -6.22 -4.00 -36.63
N VAL A 558 -6.30 -3.79 -35.31
CA VAL A 558 -7.59 -3.57 -34.63
C VAL A 558 -8.20 -2.22 -35.02
N ILE A 559 -7.37 -1.18 -35.17
CA ILE A 559 -7.84 0.15 -35.60
C ILE A 559 -8.39 0.11 -37.03
N GLU A 560 -7.66 -0.49 -37.98
CA GLU A 560 -8.12 -0.66 -39.36
C GLU A 560 -9.43 -1.45 -39.42
N ARG A 561 -9.49 -2.58 -38.70
CA ARG A 561 -10.70 -3.43 -38.66
C ARG A 561 -11.92 -2.69 -38.11
N THR A 562 -11.69 -1.77 -37.18
CA THR A 562 -12.75 -0.97 -36.56
C THR A 562 -13.20 0.16 -37.48
N LEU A 563 -12.27 0.96 -38.01
CA LEU A 563 -12.60 2.17 -38.76
C LEU A 563 -13.10 1.88 -40.18
N GLN A 564 -12.74 0.75 -40.79
CA GLN A 564 -13.17 0.40 -42.16
C GLN A 564 -14.69 0.28 -42.36
N SER A 565 -15.47 0.10 -41.29
CA SER A 565 -16.94 0.01 -41.37
C SER A 565 -17.63 1.37 -41.46
N PHE A 566 -16.89 2.46 -41.31
CA PHE A 566 -17.41 3.82 -41.27
C PHE A 566 -16.94 4.61 -42.51
N PRO A 567 -17.67 5.66 -42.93
CA PRO A 567 -17.28 6.50 -44.07
C PRO A 567 -16.13 7.46 -43.68
N ILE A 568 -14.93 6.91 -43.47
CA ILE A 568 -13.75 7.62 -42.96
C ILE A 568 -12.56 7.35 -43.89
N GLU A 569 -11.77 8.39 -44.17
CA GLU A 569 -10.45 8.27 -44.79
C GLU A 569 -9.38 8.35 -43.69
N VAL A 570 -8.62 7.26 -43.49
CA VAL A 570 -7.59 7.16 -42.46
C VAL A 570 -6.20 7.39 -43.08
N ILE A 571 -5.47 8.38 -42.55
CA ILE A 571 -4.09 8.68 -42.94
C ILE A 571 -3.15 8.17 -41.85
N TRP A 572 -2.28 7.24 -42.20
CA TRP A 572 -1.37 6.59 -41.25
C TRP A 572 -0.05 7.35 -41.10
N THR A 573 0.43 7.50 -39.88
CA THR A 573 1.79 7.94 -39.60
C THR A 573 2.42 7.20 -38.41
N ALA A 574 3.74 7.07 -38.44
CA ALA A 574 4.53 6.54 -37.33
C ALA A 574 5.12 7.64 -36.43
N ASN A 575 5.03 8.91 -36.81
CA ASN A 575 5.62 10.02 -36.07
C ASN A 575 4.54 10.81 -35.32
N GLY A 576 4.51 10.65 -33.99
CA GLY A 576 3.57 11.35 -33.11
C GLY A 576 4.08 12.70 -32.56
N ASN A 577 5.19 13.24 -33.06
CA ASN A 577 5.72 14.53 -32.61
C ASN A 577 4.75 15.68 -32.95
N ASP A 578 4.57 16.63 -32.03
CA ASP A 578 3.57 17.70 -32.15
C ASP A 578 3.73 18.54 -33.43
N GLU A 579 4.96 18.90 -33.81
CA GLU A 579 5.22 19.70 -35.01
C GLU A 579 4.93 18.91 -36.29
N TYR A 580 5.31 17.63 -36.30
CA TYR A 580 5.03 16.74 -37.43
C TYR A 580 3.52 16.51 -37.58
N MET A 581 2.82 16.19 -36.49
CA MET A 581 1.37 15.97 -36.48
C MET A 581 0.63 17.21 -36.95
N LYS A 582 1.07 18.40 -36.53
CA LYS A 582 0.52 19.65 -37.01
C LYS A 582 0.63 19.79 -38.53
N ASN A 583 1.84 19.60 -39.06
CA ASN A 583 2.09 19.71 -40.50
C ASN A 583 1.31 18.67 -41.31
N GLU A 584 1.20 17.44 -40.82
CA GLU A 584 0.48 16.39 -41.54
C GLU A 584 -1.04 16.63 -41.54
N VAL A 585 -1.61 17.14 -40.44
CA VAL A 585 -3.03 17.56 -40.39
C VAL A 585 -3.30 18.69 -41.38
N GLU A 586 -2.46 19.73 -41.39
CA GLU A 586 -2.61 20.86 -42.32
C GLU A 586 -2.44 20.41 -43.79
N LYS A 587 -1.45 19.57 -44.08
CA LYS A 587 -1.18 19.06 -45.44
C LYS A 587 -2.32 18.21 -45.97
N THR A 588 -2.93 17.38 -45.12
CA THR A 588 -3.99 16.43 -45.52
C THR A 588 -5.39 16.99 -45.36
N GLN A 589 -5.53 18.15 -44.72
CA GLN A 589 -6.81 18.78 -44.38
C GLN A 589 -7.70 17.82 -43.56
N ALA A 590 -7.09 17.10 -42.61
CA ALA A 590 -7.81 16.19 -41.74
C ALA A 590 -8.66 16.94 -40.71
N HIS A 591 -9.80 16.37 -40.31
CA HIS A 591 -10.72 16.98 -39.34
C HIS A 591 -10.11 17.03 -37.93
N PHE A 592 -9.32 16.02 -37.60
CA PHE A 592 -8.50 15.94 -36.40
C PHE A 592 -7.42 14.85 -36.59
N ALA A 593 -6.50 14.77 -35.64
CA ALA A 593 -5.59 13.62 -35.52
C ALA A 593 -5.63 13.00 -34.14
N ILE A 594 -5.29 11.72 -34.06
CA ILE A 594 -5.18 10.98 -32.81
C ILE A 594 -3.85 10.22 -32.77
N VAL A 595 -3.17 10.30 -31.62
CA VAL A 595 -1.92 9.58 -31.34
C VAL A 595 -2.18 8.60 -30.21
N PHE A 596 -2.16 7.30 -30.50
CA PHE A 596 -2.35 6.23 -29.53
C PHE A 596 -1.03 5.92 -28.79
N HIS A 597 -1.12 5.72 -27.48
CA HIS A 597 -0.04 5.06 -26.72
C HIS A 597 -0.07 3.54 -26.94
N HIS A 598 0.97 2.83 -26.45
CA HIS A 598 1.35 1.48 -26.89
C HIS A 598 0.21 0.43 -26.93
N PHE A 599 -0.73 0.44 -25.97
CA PHE A 599 -1.88 -0.49 -25.89
C PHE A 599 -3.24 0.19 -26.02
N GLY A 600 -3.25 1.48 -26.36
CA GLY A 600 -4.42 2.22 -26.81
C GLY A 600 -5.48 2.60 -25.77
N GLU A 601 -5.20 2.40 -24.49
CA GLU A 601 -5.96 2.98 -23.37
C GLU A 601 -5.80 4.52 -23.34
N ARG A 602 -4.56 5.02 -23.47
CA ARG A 602 -4.23 6.46 -23.50
C ARG A 602 -3.96 6.95 -24.91
N PHE A 603 -4.29 8.21 -25.16
CA PHE A 603 -4.13 8.84 -26.47
C PHE A 603 -4.07 10.38 -26.36
N ARG A 604 -3.62 11.04 -27.43
CA ARG A 604 -3.64 12.51 -27.59
C ARG A 604 -4.42 12.89 -28.82
N ILE A 605 -5.20 13.97 -28.73
CA ILE A 605 -6.02 14.48 -29.84
C ILE A 605 -5.44 15.82 -30.33
N PHE A 606 -5.40 16.01 -31.64
CA PHE A 606 -5.07 17.28 -32.29
C PHE A 606 -6.29 17.74 -33.07
N ASP A 607 -6.67 19.02 -32.95
CA ASP A 607 -7.77 19.57 -33.75
C ASP A 607 -7.43 19.62 -35.25
N GLY A 608 -8.39 20.02 -36.10
CA GLY A 608 -8.18 20.19 -37.54
C GLY A 608 -7.21 21.31 -37.95
N ARG A 609 -6.63 22.04 -36.98
CA ARG A 609 -5.51 22.99 -37.19
C ARG A 609 -4.18 22.41 -36.71
N GLY A 610 -4.16 21.13 -36.34
CA GLY A 610 -2.98 20.46 -35.84
C GLY A 610 -2.54 20.91 -34.45
N VAL A 611 -3.42 21.53 -33.66
CA VAL A 611 -3.13 21.96 -32.29
C VAL A 611 -3.56 20.85 -31.33
N VAL A 612 -2.62 20.36 -30.52
CA VAL A 612 -2.89 19.37 -29.47
C VAL A 612 -3.92 19.92 -28.48
N LEU A 613 -4.90 19.09 -28.12
CA LEU A 613 -5.84 19.41 -27.06
C LEU A 613 -5.16 19.28 -25.71
N THR A 614 -5.43 20.25 -24.86
CA THR A 614 -5.05 20.22 -23.44
C THR A 614 -5.85 19.15 -22.68
N ASN A 615 -5.40 18.75 -21.50
CA ASN A 615 -6.11 17.78 -20.66
C ASN A 615 -7.51 18.30 -20.27
N GLU A 616 -7.63 19.61 -20.05
CA GLU A 616 -8.88 20.29 -19.75
C GLU A 616 -9.86 20.23 -20.94
N GLU A 617 -9.38 20.42 -22.16
CA GLU A 617 -10.20 20.29 -23.36
C GLU A 617 -10.61 18.83 -23.61
N ALA A 618 -9.71 17.88 -23.39
CA ALA A 618 -10.00 16.45 -23.51
C ALA A 618 -11.05 15.98 -22.50
N ILE A 619 -10.96 16.39 -21.22
CA ILE A 619 -11.98 16.03 -20.23
C ILE A 619 -13.31 16.74 -20.49
N SER A 620 -13.28 17.95 -21.07
CA SER A 620 -14.50 18.65 -21.48
C SER A 620 -15.22 17.93 -22.61
N LEU A 621 -14.47 17.40 -23.58
CA LEU A 621 -15.01 16.57 -24.65
C LEU A 621 -15.55 15.25 -24.10
N HIS A 622 -14.86 14.62 -23.14
CA HIS A 622 -15.37 13.43 -22.42
C HIS A 622 -16.74 13.73 -21.80
N VAL A 623 -16.87 14.80 -21.03
CA VAL A 623 -18.17 15.21 -20.44
C VAL A 623 -19.23 15.45 -21.52
N LEU A 624 -18.91 16.21 -22.57
CA LEU A 624 -19.85 16.51 -23.65
C LEU A 624 -20.35 15.23 -24.35
N VAL A 625 -19.42 14.40 -24.80
CA VAL A 625 -19.69 13.18 -25.57
C VAL A 625 -20.44 12.17 -24.70
N SER A 626 -19.97 11.91 -23.48
CA SER A 626 -20.65 10.99 -22.56
C SER A 626 -22.07 11.47 -22.29
N LEU A 627 -22.30 12.75 -22.03
CA LEU A 627 -23.67 13.24 -21.78
C LEU A 627 -24.55 13.31 -23.02
N LEU A 628 -23.99 13.43 -24.23
CA LEU A 628 -24.78 13.37 -25.45
C LEU A 628 -25.20 11.93 -25.79
N PHE A 629 -24.29 10.98 -25.67
CA PHE A 629 -24.45 9.63 -26.23
C PHE A 629 -24.66 8.51 -25.20
N SER A 630 -24.33 8.71 -23.92
CA SER A 630 -24.64 7.73 -22.86
C SER A 630 -26.14 7.65 -22.61
N GLU A 631 -26.62 6.42 -22.35
CA GLU A 631 -28.00 6.17 -21.94
C GLU A 631 -28.27 6.68 -20.52
N THR A 632 -27.28 6.61 -19.64
CA THR A 632 -27.44 6.97 -18.21
C THR A 632 -27.46 8.47 -17.98
N LYS A 633 -26.92 9.27 -18.93
CA LYS A 633 -26.63 10.71 -18.77
C LYS A 633 -25.78 11.00 -17.52
N LYS A 634 -24.96 10.05 -17.08
CA LYS A 634 -24.00 10.22 -15.99
C LYS A 634 -22.59 10.16 -16.54
N VAL A 635 -21.71 11.02 -16.05
CA VAL A 635 -20.30 11.00 -16.44
C VAL A 635 -19.39 11.10 -15.23
N ALA A 636 -18.51 10.10 -15.09
CA ALA A 636 -17.43 10.10 -14.13
C ALA A 636 -16.29 10.99 -14.64
N VAL A 637 -15.76 11.85 -13.77
CA VAL A 637 -14.63 12.73 -14.05
C VAL A 637 -13.63 12.72 -12.89
N PRO A 638 -12.34 12.93 -13.15
CA PRO A 638 -11.35 12.99 -12.08
C PRO A 638 -11.58 14.21 -11.17
N SER A 639 -11.09 14.13 -9.94
CA SER A 639 -11.23 15.13 -8.89
C SER A 639 -10.78 16.56 -9.29
N TRP A 640 -9.83 16.66 -10.21
CA TRP A 640 -9.30 17.91 -10.76
C TRP A 640 -10.17 18.50 -11.89
N ALA A 641 -11.19 17.78 -12.38
CA ALA A 641 -12.00 18.23 -13.50
C ALA A 641 -12.70 19.57 -13.20
N PRO A 642 -12.75 20.51 -14.16
CA PRO A 642 -13.30 21.84 -13.91
C PRO A 642 -14.77 21.81 -13.50
N SER A 643 -15.09 22.38 -12.34
CA SER A 643 -16.46 22.55 -11.81
C SER A 643 -17.38 23.37 -12.73
N VAL A 644 -16.82 24.20 -13.61
CA VAL A 644 -17.62 24.93 -14.62
C VAL A 644 -18.37 23.98 -15.56
N LEU A 645 -17.87 22.75 -15.74
CA LEU A 645 -18.53 21.73 -16.55
C LEU A 645 -19.87 21.27 -15.97
N HIS A 646 -20.17 21.54 -14.68
CA HIS A 646 -21.52 21.33 -14.15
C HIS A 646 -22.58 22.10 -14.94
N THR A 647 -22.27 23.31 -15.39
CA THR A 647 -23.21 24.09 -16.22
C THR A 647 -23.48 23.43 -17.58
N LEU A 648 -22.49 22.71 -18.12
CA LEU A 648 -22.67 21.90 -19.33
C LEU A 648 -23.55 20.67 -19.02
N ALA A 649 -23.29 20.00 -17.90
CA ALA A 649 -24.07 18.84 -17.48
C ALA A 649 -25.54 19.19 -17.23
N GLU A 650 -25.81 20.28 -16.52
CA GLU A 650 -27.16 20.80 -16.28
C GLU A 650 -27.90 21.10 -17.59
N ARG A 651 -27.23 21.72 -18.57
CA ARG A 651 -27.81 22.02 -19.90
C ARG A 651 -28.17 20.76 -20.69
N LEU A 652 -27.41 19.69 -20.50
CA LEU A 652 -27.63 18.41 -21.16
C LEU A 652 -28.50 17.45 -20.32
N HIS A 653 -29.08 17.93 -19.22
CA HIS A 653 -29.87 17.14 -18.27
C HIS A 653 -29.12 15.90 -17.77
N GLY A 654 -27.81 16.05 -17.54
CA GLY A 654 -26.92 15.00 -17.05
C GLY A 654 -26.32 15.30 -15.68
N GLU A 655 -25.64 14.29 -15.14
CA GLU A 655 -25.01 14.33 -13.82
C GLU A 655 -23.50 14.10 -13.96
N MET A 656 -22.70 14.92 -13.26
CA MET A 656 -21.26 14.72 -13.13
C MET A 656 -20.93 14.11 -11.79
N ILE A 657 -20.12 13.06 -11.79
CA ILE A 657 -19.65 12.36 -10.59
C ILE A 657 -18.14 12.53 -10.51
N TYR A 658 -17.66 13.14 -9.44
CA TYR A 658 -16.22 13.26 -9.18
C TYR A 658 -15.69 11.98 -8.53
N VAL A 659 -14.60 11.47 -9.08
CA VAL A 659 -13.91 10.29 -8.57
C VAL A 659 -12.40 10.55 -8.44
N LYS A 660 -11.68 9.64 -7.77
CA LYS A 660 -10.22 9.71 -7.74
C LYS A 660 -9.65 9.62 -9.16
N ASP A 661 -8.52 10.26 -9.42
CA ASP A 661 -7.79 10.20 -10.70
C ASP A 661 -7.06 8.85 -10.86
N THR A 662 -7.81 7.75 -10.75
CA THR A 662 -7.34 6.38 -10.96
C THR A 662 -8.16 5.70 -12.05
N ARG A 663 -7.52 4.74 -12.73
CA ARG A 663 -8.18 3.95 -13.79
C ARG A 663 -9.40 3.20 -13.27
N ARG A 664 -9.28 2.57 -12.09
CA ARG A 664 -10.38 1.80 -11.47
C ARG A 664 -11.57 2.71 -11.15
N ASP A 665 -11.34 3.83 -10.48
CA ASP A 665 -12.42 4.71 -10.02
C ASP A 665 -13.19 5.34 -11.18
N LEU A 666 -12.50 5.71 -12.27
CA LEU A 666 -13.13 6.20 -13.51
C LEU A 666 -13.99 5.12 -14.20
N LEU A 667 -13.46 3.91 -14.36
CA LEU A 667 -14.18 2.82 -15.02
C LEU A 667 -15.39 2.35 -14.19
N LEU A 668 -15.20 2.18 -12.88
CA LEU A 668 -16.22 1.68 -11.95
C LEU A 668 -17.44 2.60 -11.91
N ALA A 669 -17.24 3.93 -11.91
CA ALA A 669 -18.32 4.89 -11.86
C ALA A 669 -19.03 5.12 -13.21
N HIS A 670 -18.45 4.67 -14.33
CA HIS A 670 -19.04 4.86 -15.66
C HIS A 670 -20.15 3.85 -15.98
N HIS A 671 -20.04 2.61 -15.48
CA HIS A 671 -21.01 1.52 -15.67
C HIS A 671 -21.37 1.17 -17.14
N GLU A 672 -20.59 1.64 -18.11
CA GLU A 672 -20.75 1.33 -19.54
C GLU A 672 -19.52 0.57 -20.08
N PRO A 673 -19.69 -0.26 -21.13
CA PRO A 673 -18.62 -1.12 -21.64
C PRO A 673 -17.46 -0.36 -22.31
N PHE A 674 -17.69 0.89 -22.73
CA PHE A 674 -16.71 1.72 -23.42
C PHE A 674 -16.54 3.04 -22.69
N HIS A 675 -15.31 3.56 -22.59
CA HIS A 675 -15.02 4.77 -21.83
C HIS A 675 -14.18 5.75 -22.64
N PHE A 676 -14.72 6.93 -22.98
CA PHE A 676 -14.04 7.89 -23.86
C PHE A 676 -12.63 8.25 -23.39
N TYR A 677 -12.43 8.50 -22.10
CA TYR A 677 -11.10 8.87 -21.59
C TYR A 677 -10.07 7.71 -21.52
N LEU A 678 -10.52 6.44 -21.57
CA LEU A 678 -9.69 5.24 -21.30
C LEU A 678 -9.79 4.19 -22.43
N ASP A 679 -10.30 4.59 -23.59
CA ASP A 679 -10.45 3.78 -24.78
C ASP A 679 -10.28 4.69 -26.01
N GLY A 680 -9.07 4.69 -26.59
CA GLY A 680 -8.77 5.57 -27.71
C GLY A 680 -9.56 5.26 -28.99
N LEU A 681 -9.99 4.01 -29.20
CA LEU A 681 -10.78 3.65 -30.37
C LEU A 681 -12.20 4.15 -30.23
N TYR A 682 -12.80 3.92 -29.07
CA TYR A 682 -14.10 4.47 -28.73
C TYR A 682 -14.07 6.01 -28.80
N ALA A 683 -13.04 6.67 -28.26
CA ALA A 683 -12.89 8.12 -28.33
C ALA A 683 -12.82 8.63 -29.77
N CYS A 684 -12.02 7.96 -30.63
CA CYS A 684 -11.89 8.32 -32.03
C CYS A 684 -13.25 8.29 -32.75
N ILE A 685 -14.00 7.19 -32.59
CA ILE A 685 -15.31 7.01 -33.25
C ILE A 685 -16.33 7.98 -32.68
N GLN A 686 -16.37 8.19 -31.36
CA GLN A 686 -17.25 9.17 -30.73
C GLN A 686 -17.02 10.59 -31.27
N LEU A 687 -15.75 10.99 -31.45
CA LEU A 687 -15.43 12.30 -32.04
C LEU A 687 -15.89 12.40 -33.49
N LEU A 688 -15.68 11.35 -34.29
CA LEU A 688 -16.16 11.32 -35.68
C LEU A 688 -17.69 11.39 -35.75
N HIS A 689 -18.38 10.67 -34.87
CA HIS A 689 -19.83 10.72 -34.73
C HIS A 689 -20.31 12.12 -34.38
N LEU A 690 -19.67 12.77 -33.41
CA LEU A 690 -19.96 14.15 -33.01
C LEU A 690 -19.76 15.13 -34.17
N LEU A 691 -18.65 15.02 -34.91
CA LEU A 691 -18.35 15.89 -36.06
C LEU A 691 -19.33 15.67 -37.22
N ALA A 692 -19.79 14.43 -37.43
CA ALA A 692 -20.80 14.12 -38.44
C ALA A 692 -22.16 14.77 -38.13
N ILE A 693 -22.53 14.84 -36.85
CA ILE A 693 -23.78 15.45 -36.38
C ILE A 693 -23.69 16.98 -36.38
N GLU A 694 -22.68 17.54 -35.71
CA GLU A 694 -22.55 18.98 -35.48
C GLU A 694 -22.10 19.76 -36.71
N ARG A 695 -21.47 19.08 -37.68
CA ARG A 695 -21.01 19.66 -38.96
C ARG A 695 -20.15 20.92 -38.80
N CYS A 696 -19.37 20.98 -37.72
CA CYS A 696 -18.42 22.03 -37.45
C CYS A 696 -17.06 21.44 -37.06
N SER A 697 -16.03 22.28 -36.99
CA SER A 697 -14.69 21.81 -36.64
C SER A 697 -14.59 21.44 -35.15
N LEU A 698 -13.72 20.50 -34.81
CA LEU A 698 -13.51 20.10 -33.41
C LEU A 698 -13.14 21.30 -32.53
N ARG A 699 -12.36 22.26 -33.06
CA ARG A 699 -12.04 23.49 -32.35
C ARG A 699 -13.27 24.35 -32.07
N ALA A 700 -14.22 24.44 -33.00
CA ALA A 700 -15.46 25.19 -32.78
C ALA A 700 -16.28 24.57 -31.64
N ILE A 701 -16.38 23.23 -31.62
CA ILE A 701 -17.03 22.48 -30.53
C ILE A 701 -16.35 22.78 -29.20
N VAL A 702 -15.03 22.59 -29.10
CA VAL A 702 -14.26 22.87 -27.87
C VAL A 702 -14.41 24.33 -27.44
N SER A 703 -14.47 25.28 -28.39
CA SER A 703 -14.65 26.70 -28.09
C SER A 703 -16.07 27.07 -27.64
N SER A 704 -17.06 26.20 -27.88
CA SER A 704 -18.45 26.39 -27.43
C SER A 704 -18.68 25.98 -25.97
N ILE A 705 -17.77 25.16 -25.43
CA ILE A 705 -17.77 24.72 -24.03
C ILE A 705 -17.42 25.92 -23.14
N PRO A 706 -17.99 26.03 -21.92
CA PRO A 706 -17.66 27.10 -20.98
C PRO A 706 -16.15 27.29 -20.82
N THR A 707 -15.71 28.55 -20.79
CA THR A 707 -14.28 28.86 -20.66
C THR A 707 -13.73 28.33 -19.34
N ILE A 708 -12.69 27.52 -19.44
CA ILE A 708 -12.00 26.93 -18.29
C ILE A 708 -10.79 27.77 -17.93
N HIS A 709 -10.70 28.12 -16.65
CA HIS A 709 -9.56 28.83 -16.09
C HIS A 709 -8.91 27.97 -15.01
N LEU A 710 -8.16 26.96 -15.47
CA LEU A 710 -7.42 26.03 -14.63
C LEU A 710 -5.91 26.32 -14.77
N SER A 711 -5.19 26.20 -13.66
CA SER A 711 -3.73 26.28 -13.61
C SER A 711 -3.19 25.01 -12.97
N CYS A 712 -2.37 24.26 -13.71
CA CYS A 712 -1.71 23.04 -13.22
C CYS A 712 -0.18 23.24 -13.13
N ARG A 713 0.40 22.87 -11.99
CA ARG A 713 1.85 22.89 -11.75
C ARG A 713 2.29 21.71 -10.89
N HIS A 714 3.47 21.17 -11.19
CA HIS A 714 4.12 20.14 -10.37
C HIS A 714 5.18 20.77 -9.47
N VAL A 715 5.26 20.30 -8.23
CA VAL A 715 6.25 20.72 -7.23
C VAL A 715 6.95 19.48 -6.68
N TYR A 716 8.27 19.46 -6.74
CA TYR A 716 9.05 18.42 -6.09
C TYR A 716 8.81 18.45 -4.58
N CYS A 717 8.53 17.29 -3.99
CA CYS A 717 8.37 17.09 -2.56
C CYS A 717 8.94 15.72 -2.16
N PRO A 718 10.03 15.68 -1.38
CA PRO A 718 10.61 14.43 -0.89
C PRO A 718 9.57 13.54 -0.19
N TRP A 719 9.73 12.22 -0.33
CA TRP A 719 8.82 11.23 0.27
C TRP A 719 8.66 11.44 1.79
N ASN A 720 9.77 11.61 2.50
CA ASN A 720 9.81 11.79 3.96
C ASN A 720 9.21 13.11 4.48
N GLU A 721 9.06 14.12 3.63
CA GLU A 721 8.51 15.43 4.04
C GLU A 721 7.05 15.59 3.63
N ARG A 722 6.57 14.76 2.70
CA ARG A 722 5.27 14.92 2.07
C ARG A 722 4.12 14.94 3.06
N ALA A 723 4.11 13.98 3.99
CA ALA A 723 3.03 13.85 4.96
C ALA A 723 2.93 15.09 5.87
N ALA A 724 4.09 15.60 6.32
CA ALA A 724 4.18 16.81 7.13
C ALA A 724 3.76 18.07 6.36
N VAL A 725 4.15 18.18 5.09
CA VAL A 725 3.73 19.29 4.21
C VAL A 725 2.20 19.30 4.04
N MET A 726 1.59 18.15 3.77
CA MET A 726 0.13 18.03 3.60
C MET A 726 -0.62 18.42 4.89
N ARG A 727 -0.14 17.98 6.06
CA ARG A 727 -0.72 18.39 7.35
C ARG A 727 -0.61 19.90 7.59
N LYS A 728 0.59 20.49 7.42
CA LYS A 728 0.80 21.93 7.64
C LYS A 728 -0.05 22.79 6.70
N LEU A 729 -0.24 22.34 5.45
CA LEU A 729 -1.18 22.97 4.52
C LEU A 729 -2.60 22.90 5.05
N LEU A 730 -3.03 21.77 5.59
CA LEU A 730 -4.37 21.64 6.16
C LEU A 730 -4.56 22.53 7.39
N GLU A 731 -3.57 22.63 8.27
CA GLU A 731 -3.60 23.49 9.45
C GLU A 731 -3.81 24.97 9.07
N ASP A 732 -3.15 25.45 8.02
CA ASP A 732 -3.37 26.80 7.47
C ASP A 732 -4.78 27.01 6.92
N GLU A 733 -5.39 25.95 6.39
CA GLU A 733 -6.64 25.99 5.62
C GLU A 733 -7.85 25.54 6.45
N SER A 734 -7.69 25.48 7.76
CA SER A 734 -8.66 24.90 8.69
C SER A 734 -9.97 25.68 8.88
N ASP A 735 -10.06 26.93 8.38
CA ASP A 735 -11.32 27.68 8.29
C ASP A 735 -12.05 27.47 6.95
N LYS A 736 -11.44 26.74 6.00
CA LYS A 736 -12.00 26.50 4.67
C LYS A 736 -12.64 25.12 4.57
N GLN A 737 -13.58 24.98 3.64
CA GLN A 737 -14.09 23.67 3.26
C GLN A 737 -13.00 22.91 2.49
N VAL A 738 -12.67 21.71 2.96
CA VAL A 738 -11.68 20.83 2.34
C VAL A 738 -12.32 19.48 2.03
N ASP A 739 -12.10 18.99 0.81
CA ASP A 739 -12.50 17.67 0.34
C ASP A 739 -11.25 16.77 0.20
N PHE A 740 -11.34 15.57 0.78
CA PHE A 740 -10.27 14.56 0.82
C PHE A 740 -10.49 13.38 -0.14
N THR A 741 -11.41 13.51 -1.09
CA THR A 741 -11.74 12.43 -2.04
C THR A 741 -10.49 11.93 -2.78
N ASP A 742 -9.62 12.84 -3.21
CA ASP A 742 -8.43 12.52 -4.00
C ASP A 742 -7.33 13.55 -3.75
N GLY A 743 -6.57 13.39 -2.67
CA GLY A 743 -5.66 14.41 -2.16
C GLY A 743 -6.39 15.47 -1.32
N MET A 744 -5.91 16.72 -1.34
CA MET A 744 -6.47 17.82 -0.54
C MET A 744 -7.04 18.90 -1.45
N LYS A 745 -8.38 19.00 -1.55
CA LYS A 745 -9.09 20.01 -2.35
C LYS A 745 -9.69 21.09 -1.46
N VAL A 746 -9.11 22.28 -1.51
CA VAL A 746 -9.52 23.45 -0.72
C VAL A 746 -10.45 24.33 -1.54
N TYR A 747 -11.65 24.60 -1.03
CA TYR A 747 -12.58 25.56 -1.62
C TYR A 747 -12.33 26.97 -1.07
N HIS A 748 -12.39 27.96 -1.95
CA HIS A 748 -12.17 29.37 -1.65
C HIS A 748 -13.52 30.13 -1.64
N GLU A 749 -13.61 31.20 -0.85
CA GLU A 749 -14.85 31.98 -0.67
C GLU A 749 -15.40 32.60 -1.97
N ASP A 750 -14.54 32.82 -2.95
CA ASP A 750 -14.89 33.37 -4.26
C ASP A 750 -15.40 32.33 -5.26
N GLY A 751 -15.63 31.09 -4.81
CA GLY A 751 -16.02 29.95 -5.65
C GLY A 751 -14.85 29.31 -6.41
N ALA A 752 -13.62 29.77 -6.19
CA ALA A 752 -12.42 29.08 -6.68
C ALA A 752 -12.11 27.84 -5.83
N TRP A 753 -11.27 26.96 -6.33
CA TRP A 753 -10.74 25.84 -5.55
C TRP A 753 -9.30 25.52 -5.94
N THR A 754 -8.55 24.94 -5.02
CA THR A 754 -7.23 24.38 -5.29
C THR A 754 -7.12 22.95 -4.78
N LEU A 755 -6.78 22.03 -5.68
CA LEU A 755 -6.48 20.64 -5.38
C LEU A 755 -4.98 20.41 -5.33
N ILE A 756 -4.51 19.77 -4.26
CA ILE A 756 -3.13 19.37 -4.05
C ILE A 756 -3.11 17.84 -4.02
N LEU A 757 -2.62 17.25 -5.11
CA LEU A 757 -2.65 15.83 -5.38
C LEU A 757 -1.24 15.24 -5.36
N PRO A 758 -0.89 14.41 -4.38
CA PRO A 758 0.40 13.72 -4.38
C PRO A 758 0.45 12.63 -5.46
N LYS A 759 1.58 12.51 -6.17
CA LYS A 759 1.78 11.43 -7.15
C LYS A 759 2.19 10.12 -6.48
N LEU A 760 1.69 8.99 -6.99
CA LEU A 760 1.94 7.66 -6.40
C LEU A 760 3.39 7.21 -6.58
N ASP A 761 3.93 7.38 -7.79
CA ASP A 761 5.22 6.81 -8.21
C ASP A 761 6.37 7.84 -8.20
N GLU A 762 6.08 9.11 -7.92
CA GLU A 762 7.05 10.21 -8.02
C GLU A 762 7.09 11.08 -6.75
N PRO A 763 8.25 11.65 -6.39
CA PRO A 763 8.41 12.62 -5.31
C PRO A 763 7.86 14.01 -5.71
N THR A 764 6.62 14.07 -6.21
CA THR A 764 5.98 15.29 -6.73
C THR A 764 4.56 15.45 -6.18
N LEU A 765 4.18 16.71 -5.92
CA LEU A 765 2.81 17.15 -5.67
C LEU A 765 2.32 17.89 -6.91
N THR A 766 1.14 17.56 -7.40
CA THR A 766 0.47 18.27 -8.49
C THR A 766 -0.57 19.21 -7.92
N ILE A 767 -0.51 20.48 -8.31
CA ILE A 767 -1.41 21.53 -7.82
C ILE A 767 -2.27 21.99 -8.98
N TYR A 768 -3.58 21.81 -8.83
CA TYR A 768 -4.60 22.32 -9.75
C TYR A 768 -5.35 23.45 -9.06
N SER A 769 -5.40 24.64 -9.65
CA SER A 769 -6.25 25.73 -9.15
C SER A 769 -7.21 26.18 -10.24
N GLN A 770 -8.51 26.18 -9.93
CA GLN A 770 -9.55 26.76 -10.78
C GLN A 770 -10.04 28.07 -10.16
N ALA A 771 -10.23 29.10 -10.98
CA ALA A 771 -10.80 30.37 -10.53
C ALA A 771 -11.67 31.02 -11.63
N ALA A 772 -12.25 32.19 -11.34
CA ALA A 772 -13.04 32.95 -12.31
C ALA A 772 -12.25 33.48 -13.52
N ASN A 773 -10.92 33.57 -13.43
CA ASN A 773 -10.05 33.95 -14.53
C ASN A 773 -8.65 33.32 -14.40
N ALA A 774 -7.92 33.24 -15.51
CA ALA A 774 -6.62 32.58 -15.59
C ALA A 774 -5.53 33.23 -14.70
N GLN A 775 -5.60 34.54 -14.45
CA GLN A 775 -4.63 35.23 -13.59
C GLN A 775 -4.81 34.80 -12.13
N LYS A 776 -6.05 34.80 -11.64
CA LYS A 776 -6.38 34.37 -10.27
C LYS A 776 -6.09 32.89 -10.04
N ALA A 777 -6.36 32.03 -11.03
CA ALA A 777 -5.98 30.62 -10.97
C ALA A 777 -4.47 30.45 -10.77
N LYS A 778 -3.65 31.19 -11.52
CA LYS A 778 -2.18 31.20 -11.37
C LYS A 778 -1.72 31.75 -10.02
N GLU A 779 -2.43 32.73 -9.46
CA GLU A 779 -2.13 33.29 -8.13
C GLU A 779 -2.35 32.26 -7.02
N TYR A 780 -3.48 31.54 -7.02
CA TYR A 780 -3.71 30.44 -6.09
C TYR A 780 -2.67 29.34 -6.23
N THR A 781 -2.35 28.92 -7.46
CA THR A 781 -1.31 27.91 -7.67
C THR A 781 0.04 28.38 -7.11
N LYS A 782 0.44 29.64 -7.38
CA LYS A 782 1.69 30.20 -6.84
C LYS A 782 1.70 30.30 -5.31
N TYR A 783 0.57 30.63 -4.71
CA TYR A 783 0.41 30.68 -3.26
C TYR A 783 0.73 29.32 -2.63
N TYR A 784 0.11 28.24 -3.13
CA TYR A 784 0.35 26.90 -2.61
C TYR A 784 1.74 26.35 -2.92
N ILE A 785 2.31 26.65 -4.11
CA ILE A 785 3.73 26.32 -4.39
C ILE A 785 4.65 26.96 -3.35
N LYS A 786 4.40 28.23 -2.99
CA LYS A 786 5.21 28.94 -1.99
C LYS A 786 5.06 28.31 -0.61
N LYS A 787 3.83 27.96 -0.20
CA LYS A 787 3.56 27.28 1.07
C LYS A 787 4.21 25.90 1.16
N ILE A 788 4.08 25.07 0.12
CA ILE A 788 4.74 23.77 0.03
C ILE A 788 6.25 23.92 0.22
N ARG A 789 6.89 24.85 -0.50
CA ARG A 789 8.33 25.11 -0.36
C ARG A 789 8.74 25.65 1.01
N GLN A 790 7.85 26.39 1.68
CA GLN A 790 8.06 26.88 3.04
C GLN A 790 7.99 25.76 4.08
N TYR A 791 7.14 24.75 3.84
CA TYR A 791 6.96 23.62 4.75
C TYR A 791 7.95 22.48 4.52
N GLN A 792 8.64 22.48 3.39
CA GLN A 792 9.81 21.66 3.15
C GLN A 792 10.99 22.16 4.00
N ASN A 793 11.73 21.26 4.63
CA ASN A 793 12.84 21.54 5.57
C ASN A 793 12.47 22.18 6.92
N VAL A 794 11.26 21.95 7.46
CA VAL A 794 10.85 22.41 8.81
C VAL A 794 10.56 21.26 9.75
#